data_AF-A0AAD4EI21-F1
#
_entry.id   AF-A0AAD4EI21-F1
#
_cell.length_a   1.000
_cell.length_b   1.000
_cell.length_c   1.000
_cell.angle_alpha   90.00
_cell.angle_beta   90.00
_cell.angle_gamma   90.00
#
_symmetry.space_group_name_H-M   'P 1'
#
loop_
_entity.id
_entity.type
_entity.pdbx_description
1 polymer ?
#
loop_
_entity_poly.entity_id
_entity_poly.type
_entity_poly.pdbx_seq_one_letter_code
_entity_poly.pdbx_strand_id
1 'polypeptide(L)'
;MSSTTTSANVSHPMPPASADLATTWAFLEEGVDHIMTKLQTGVSYSKYMSLYTVAYNYCTSSRMHNTYYRYSGANLMGSDLYNNLIRYFITHLKLLKDQSDSLQDEALLRYYASEWDRYTTGANYINRLFTYLNRHWVKRERDEGRKGVYPVYTLALVQWKSNFFLHVQSKHTKLAGAILRLIERQRNGETIDQGLVKKVVDSFVSLGLDESDINKASLDVYREHLETPFLDATEKYYEQESEAFLAESSVSDYLKKAEERLKEEEDRVDRYLNTDTRKQLVSKCEHVLIRQHSDLMWESFQSLLDFDKDEDLQRMYALLSRIPEGLEPLRKKFEEHVKKAGLAAVAKLLGEGSEGADSLDPKAYVDALLEVHRKNSDTVTRSFRGEAGFVASLDKACREFVNRNSATGSSTTKSPELLAKHADMLLRKNNKMAEEEDLEGALNRVMVLFKYIEDKDVFQTFYATKLSKRLIHGVSASDESEASMISKLKEACGFEYTNKLQRMFTDMSLSKDLTDQFKERMANHEDMDINFSIMVLGTNFWPLSAPNNDFIIPPEILPTYDRFSKYYQTKHSGRKLTWLWNYSKNELRTNYLNQKYILMTSSYQMSVLLQYNKHDTLSLEELITATAISKDILTQVLTLLVKAKVLINEETDQYDLNPNFKSKKIRVNLNQPIKAEVKAESSEVLKTVDEDRKYVIQATIVRIMKARKTMKNQPLIQEVISQISQRFAPKIPDIKKAIDTLLEKEYIERVDGTRDTFAYVA
;
A
#
# COMPACT_ATOMS: atom_id res chain seq x y z
N MET A 1 -34.58 -54.39 63.71
CA MET A 1 -34.94 -55.82 63.76
C MET A 1 -35.24 -56.28 62.35
N SER A 2 -34.89 -57.53 62.03
CA SER A 2 -35.12 -58.25 60.76
C SER A 2 -34.11 -57.89 59.65
N SER A 3 -32.96 -58.58 59.50
CA SER A 3 -32.71 -59.95 59.04
C SER A 3 -32.81 -60.14 57.51
N THR A 4 -31.77 -60.79 56.97
CA THR A 4 -31.64 -61.51 55.69
C THR A 4 -31.66 -60.65 54.40
N THR A 5 -30.70 -60.76 53.48
CA THR A 5 -30.10 -61.99 52.93
C THR A 5 -28.63 -61.78 52.50
N THR A 6 -27.72 -62.55 53.07
CA THR A 6 -26.36 -62.77 52.54
C THR A 6 -26.49 -63.64 51.28
N SER A 7 -26.32 -63.07 50.09
CA SER A 7 -26.04 -63.85 48.89
C SER A 7 -24.56 -64.24 48.90
N ALA A 8 -24.31 -65.54 48.96
CA ALA A 8 -22.97 -66.11 48.88
C ALA A 8 -22.30 -65.70 47.56
N ASN A 9 -21.06 -65.19 47.65
CA ASN A 9 -20.14 -65.08 46.52
C ASN A 9 -19.85 -66.50 46.01
N VAL A 10 -20.61 -66.96 45.04
CA VAL A 10 -20.29 -68.15 44.27
C VAL A 10 -19.18 -67.74 43.29
N SER A 11 -17.92 -67.87 43.70
CA SER A 11 -16.81 -67.80 42.76
C SER A 11 -16.92 -69.01 41.84
N HIS A 12 -17.35 -68.82 40.59
CA HIS A 12 -17.40 -69.91 39.63
C HIS A 12 -15.97 -70.44 39.43
N PRO A 13 -15.71 -71.75 39.68
CA PRO A 13 -14.40 -72.32 39.37
C PRO A 13 -14.16 -72.20 37.86
N MET A 14 -12.89 -71.97 37.47
CA MET A 14 -12.52 -71.80 36.07
C MET A 14 -13.09 -72.97 35.25
N PRO A 15 -13.94 -72.71 34.23
CA PRO A 15 -14.57 -73.77 33.48
C PRO A 15 -13.53 -74.62 32.74
N PRO A 16 -13.72 -75.95 32.66
CA PRO A 16 -12.82 -76.81 31.90
C PRO A 16 -12.85 -76.43 30.41
N ALA A 17 -11.77 -76.72 29.67
CA ALA A 17 -11.65 -76.38 28.24
C ALA A 17 -12.74 -77.00 27.34
N SER A 18 -13.53 -77.94 27.87
CA SER A 18 -14.66 -78.61 27.22
C SER A 18 -16.04 -78.12 27.70
N ALA A 19 -16.13 -77.02 28.46
CA ALA A 19 -17.40 -76.48 28.94
C ALA A 19 -18.31 -76.03 27.78
N ASP A 20 -19.62 -76.05 28.00
CA ASP A 20 -20.60 -75.54 27.03
C ASP A 20 -20.64 -74.00 27.01
N LEU A 21 -21.30 -73.42 26.01
CA LEU A 21 -21.39 -71.96 25.84
C LEU A 21 -22.01 -71.29 27.08
N ALA A 22 -23.03 -71.90 27.68
CA ALA A 22 -23.73 -71.32 28.82
C ALA A 22 -22.81 -71.20 30.05
N THR A 23 -22.06 -72.26 30.39
CA THR A 23 -21.12 -72.24 31.52
C THR A 23 -19.92 -71.32 31.24
N THR A 24 -19.42 -71.34 30.00
CA THR A 24 -18.29 -70.48 29.60
C THR A 24 -18.68 -69.01 29.63
N TRP A 25 -19.84 -68.66 29.09
CA TRP A 25 -20.34 -67.29 29.08
C TRP A 25 -20.68 -66.80 30.48
N ALA A 26 -21.28 -67.61 31.35
CA ALA A 26 -21.56 -67.20 32.73
C ALA A 26 -20.30 -66.75 33.49
N PHE A 27 -19.18 -67.48 33.33
CA PHE A 27 -17.89 -67.08 33.91
C PHE A 27 -17.31 -65.81 33.26
N LEU A 28 -17.41 -65.69 31.93
CA LEU A 28 -16.94 -64.51 31.19
C LEU A 28 -17.79 -63.27 31.49
N GLU A 29 -19.10 -63.42 31.62
CA GLU A 29 -20.07 -62.36 31.91
C GLU A 29 -19.82 -61.76 33.30
N GLU A 30 -19.55 -62.59 34.32
CA GLU A 30 -19.15 -62.11 35.65
C GLU A 30 -17.88 -61.25 35.58
N GLY A 31 -16.89 -61.69 34.80
CA GLY A 31 -15.64 -60.95 34.60
C GLY A 31 -15.81 -59.67 33.79
N VAL A 32 -16.59 -59.72 32.71
CA VAL A 32 -16.93 -58.57 31.86
C VAL A 32 -17.73 -57.55 32.66
N ASP A 33 -18.69 -57.99 33.48
CA ASP A 33 -19.49 -57.10 34.33
C ASP A 33 -18.66 -56.44 35.42
N HIS A 34 -17.72 -57.16 36.04
CA HIS A 34 -16.74 -56.57 36.95
C HIS A 34 -15.94 -55.47 36.26
N ILE A 35 -15.44 -55.72 35.04
CA ILE A 35 -14.65 -54.73 34.27
C ILE A 35 -15.49 -53.51 33.89
N MET A 36 -16.78 -53.66 33.59
CA MET A 36 -17.65 -52.53 33.20
C MET A 36 -18.17 -51.72 34.38
N THR A 37 -18.46 -52.36 35.51
CA THR A 37 -19.12 -51.71 36.66
C THR A 37 -18.16 -51.29 37.77
N LYS A 38 -17.08 -52.06 38.00
CA LYS A 38 -16.21 -51.92 39.18
C LYS A 38 -14.73 -51.66 38.83
N LEU A 39 -14.49 -50.77 37.87
CA LEU A 39 -13.14 -50.34 37.45
C LEU A 39 -12.23 -49.92 38.61
N GLN A 40 -12.78 -49.26 39.64
CA GLN A 40 -12.01 -48.77 40.79
C GLN A 40 -11.44 -49.88 41.68
N THR A 41 -12.11 -51.03 41.74
CA THR A 41 -11.63 -52.18 42.52
C THR A 41 -10.54 -52.96 41.81
N GLY A 42 -10.40 -52.73 40.50
CA GLY A 42 -9.49 -53.49 39.62
C GLY A 42 -9.89 -54.96 39.51
N VAL A 43 -9.24 -55.65 38.57
CA VAL A 43 -9.30 -57.11 38.44
C VAL A 43 -7.89 -57.63 38.65
N SER A 44 -7.72 -58.66 39.48
CA SER A 44 -6.38 -59.25 39.70
C SER A 44 -5.82 -59.81 38.39
N TYR A 45 -4.50 -59.75 38.22
CA TYR A 45 -3.84 -60.30 37.03
C TYR A 45 -4.19 -61.78 36.80
N SER A 46 -4.28 -62.56 37.88
CA SER A 46 -4.71 -63.97 37.83
C SER A 46 -6.15 -64.13 37.31
N LYS A 47 -7.09 -63.32 37.80
CA LYS A 47 -8.49 -63.37 37.34
C LYS A 47 -8.60 -62.91 35.88
N TYR A 48 -7.92 -61.82 35.51
CA TYR A 48 -7.90 -61.33 34.13
C TYR A 48 -7.30 -62.36 33.15
N MET A 49 -6.19 -63.00 33.53
CA MET A 49 -5.58 -64.05 32.73
C MET A 49 -6.46 -65.30 32.62
N SER A 50 -7.20 -65.65 33.69
CA SER A 50 -8.16 -66.75 33.64
C SER A 50 -9.30 -66.46 32.67
N LEU A 51 -9.83 -65.23 32.66
CA LEU A 51 -10.87 -64.79 31.72
C LEU A 51 -10.35 -64.84 30.28
N TYR A 52 -9.12 -64.35 30.04
CA TYR A 52 -8.49 -64.40 28.71
C TYR A 52 -8.33 -65.85 28.24
N THR A 53 -7.86 -66.73 29.13
CA THR A 53 -7.64 -68.14 28.84
C THR A 53 -8.96 -68.84 28.53
N VAL A 54 -10.04 -68.53 29.25
CA VAL A 54 -11.39 -69.08 28.98
C VAL A 54 -11.90 -68.62 27.61
N ALA A 55 -11.78 -67.32 27.29
CA ALA A 55 -12.15 -66.80 25.97
C ALA A 55 -11.31 -67.43 24.85
N TYR A 56 -10.00 -67.58 25.05
CA TYR A 56 -9.09 -68.24 24.12
C TYR A 56 -9.44 -69.72 23.92
N ASN A 57 -9.63 -70.47 25.01
CA ASN A 57 -9.96 -71.89 24.97
C ASN A 57 -11.28 -72.13 24.25
N TYR A 58 -12.29 -71.28 24.47
CA TYR A 58 -13.57 -71.40 23.77
C TYR A 58 -13.41 -71.12 22.26
N CYS A 59 -12.69 -70.07 21.88
CA CYS A 59 -12.42 -69.76 20.47
C CYS A 59 -11.51 -70.78 19.76
N THR A 60 -10.75 -71.60 20.50
CA THR A 60 -9.85 -72.63 19.96
C THR A 60 -10.38 -74.06 20.13
N SER A 61 -11.44 -74.26 20.91
CA SER A 61 -12.00 -75.58 21.16
C SER A 61 -12.60 -76.17 19.88
N SER A 62 -12.13 -77.36 19.49
CA SER A 62 -12.45 -78.00 18.22
C SER A 62 -13.71 -78.87 18.30
N ARG A 63 -14.80 -78.37 18.90
CA ARG A 63 -16.07 -79.12 18.96
C ARG A 63 -16.84 -79.05 17.64
N MET A 64 -16.42 -79.87 16.67
CA MET A 64 -17.32 -80.52 15.73
C MET A 64 -16.73 -81.87 15.29
N HIS A 65 -17.20 -82.94 15.94
CA HIS A 65 -17.09 -84.30 15.44
C HIS A 65 -18.49 -84.92 15.40
N ASN A 66 -19.38 -84.33 14.61
CA ASN A 66 -20.47 -85.01 13.89
C ASN A 66 -21.46 -83.99 13.31
N THR A 67 -21.30 -83.65 12.03
CA THR A 67 -22.40 -83.49 11.06
C THR A 67 -21.80 -83.22 9.68
N TYR A 68 -22.49 -83.73 8.67
CA TYR A 68 -21.99 -84.07 7.33
C TYR A 68 -21.67 -82.88 6.38
N TYR A 69 -21.26 -81.71 6.90
CA TYR A 69 -20.88 -80.55 6.10
C TYR A 69 -19.57 -79.92 6.58
N ARG A 70 -18.59 -79.83 5.66
CA ARG A 70 -17.27 -79.21 5.84
C ARG A 70 -17.37 -77.68 6.01
N TYR A 71 -17.87 -77.20 7.14
CA TYR A 71 -17.59 -75.84 7.61
C TYR A 71 -16.72 -75.91 8.87
N SER A 72 -15.57 -75.24 8.83
CA SER A 72 -14.56 -75.23 9.89
C SER A 72 -15.15 -74.81 11.25
N GLY A 73 -14.94 -75.63 12.29
CA GLY A 73 -15.50 -75.47 13.64
C GLY A 73 -15.17 -74.16 14.36
N ALA A 74 -14.24 -73.34 13.84
CA ALA A 74 -13.96 -72.01 14.36
C ALA A 74 -15.05 -70.96 14.02
N ASN A 75 -15.96 -71.23 13.08
CA ASN A 75 -16.91 -70.23 12.55
C ASN A 75 -18.13 -69.98 13.48
N LEU A 76 -18.69 -71.03 14.08
CA LEU A 76 -19.85 -70.92 14.97
C LEU A 76 -19.48 -70.37 16.35
N MET A 77 -18.36 -70.83 16.93
CA MET A 77 -18.00 -70.49 18.31
C MET A 77 -17.60 -69.01 18.50
N GLY A 78 -16.98 -68.39 17.50
CA GLY A 78 -16.68 -66.95 17.53
C GLY A 78 -17.95 -66.07 17.46
N SER A 79 -18.92 -66.47 16.63
CA SER A 79 -20.20 -65.78 16.48
C SER A 79 -21.03 -65.79 17.76
N ASP A 80 -21.07 -66.94 18.46
CA ASP A 80 -21.83 -67.09 19.70
C ASP A 80 -21.31 -66.17 20.82
N LEU A 81 -19.99 -66.10 21.03
CA LEU A 81 -19.38 -65.18 22.00
C LEU A 81 -19.63 -63.71 21.63
N TYR A 82 -19.49 -63.37 20.35
CA TYR A 82 -19.71 -62.00 19.87
C TYR A 82 -21.18 -61.57 20.08
N ASN A 83 -22.15 -62.43 19.79
CA ASN A 83 -23.58 -62.16 20.01
C ASN A 83 -23.94 -62.05 21.49
N ASN A 84 -23.36 -62.89 22.36
CA ASN A 84 -23.56 -62.76 23.80
C ASN A 84 -22.96 -61.45 24.34
N LEU A 85 -21.81 -61.03 23.82
CA LEU A 85 -21.21 -59.74 24.16
C LEU A 85 -22.09 -58.56 23.72
N ILE A 86 -22.70 -58.62 22.53
CA ILE A 86 -23.71 -57.64 22.09
C ILE A 86 -24.88 -57.57 23.07
N ARG A 87 -25.45 -58.73 23.43
CA ARG A 87 -26.59 -58.79 24.38
C ARG A 87 -26.24 -58.22 25.74
N TYR A 88 -25.03 -58.46 26.23
CA TYR A 88 -24.54 -57.88 27.47
C TYR A 88 -24.45 -56.35 27.37
N PHE A 89 -23.81 -55.80 26.33
CA PHE A 89 -23.72 -54.34 26.16
C PHE A 89 -25.11 -53.70 26.09
N ILE A 90 -26.06 -54.29 25.36
CA ILE A 90 -27.43 -53.78 25.28
C ILE A 90 -28.10 -53.77 26.66
N THR A 91 -27.98 -54.86 27.44
CA THR A 91 -28.58 -54.96 28.78
C THR A 91 -27.96 -53.96 29.75
N HIS A 92 -26.63 -53.84 29.73
CA HIS A 92 -25.90 -52.88 30.56
C HIS A 92 -26.29 -51.43 30.24
N LEU A 93 -26.35 -51.06 28.95
CA LEU A 93 -26.71 -49.71 28.51
C LEU A 93 -28.17 -49.36 28.81
N LYS A 94 -29.10 -50.32 28.84
CA LYS A 94 -30.49 -50.08 29.26
C LYS A 94 -30.58 -49.56 30.71
N LEU A 95 -29.79 -50.12 31.62
CA LEU A 95 -29.75 -49.65 33.01
C LEU A 95 -29.25 -48.20 33.10
N LEU A 96 -28.19 -47.87 32.35
CA LEU A 96 -27.65 -46.51 32.32
C LEU A 96 -28.63 -45.52 31.70
N LYS A 97 -29.35 -45.96 30.67
CA LYS A 97 -30.40 -45.21 29.99
C LYS A 97 -31.54 -44.84 30.93
N ASP A 98 -32.06 -45.79 31.69
CA ASP A 98 -33.17 -45.55 32.62
C ASP A 98 -32.79 -44.53 33.71
N GLN A 99 -31.55 -44.58 34.20
CA GLN A 99 -31.03 -43.59 35.16
C GLN A 99 -30.84 -42.19 34.56
N SER A 100 -30.51 -42.11 33.26
CA SER A 100 -30.31 -40.83 32.57
C SER A 100 -31.61 -40.04 32.36
N ASP A 101 -32.76 -40.72 32.29
CA ASP A 101 -34.04 -40.09 31.94
C ASP A 101 -34.50 -39.06 32.97
N SER A 102 -34.12 -39.21 34.25
CA SER A 102 -34.41 -38.26 35.34
C SER A 102 -33.46 -37.06 35.43
N LEU A 103 -32.35 -37.06 34.67
CA LEU A 103 -31.32 -36.02 34.74
C LEU A 103 -31.48 -34.97 33.64
N GLN A 104 -31.09 -33.73 33.93
CA GLN A 104 -31.09 -32.61 32.98
C GLN A 104 -29.83 -31.75 33.11
N ASP A 105 -29.55 -30.96 32.08
CA ASP A 105 -28.48 -29.94 32.05
C ASP A 105 -27.11 -30.46 32.52
N GLU A 106 -26.45 -29.72 33.41
CA GLU A 106 -25.10 -30.03 33.87
C GLU A 106 -25.04 -31.37 34.63
N ALA A 107 -26.10 -31.73 35.37
CA ALA A 107 -26.17 -33.02 36.04
C ALA A 107 -26.20 -34.18 35.03
N LEU A 108 -26.91 -34.01 33.91
CA LEU A 108 -26.90 -34.97 32.81
C LEU A 108 -25.53 -35.04 32.14
N LEU A 109 -24.86 -33.90 31.90
CA LEU A 109 -23.52 -33.88 31.30
C LEU A 109 -22.48 -34.57 32.19
N ARG A 110 -22.48 -34.30 33.50
CA ARG A 110 -21.57 -34.94 34.46
C ARG A 110 -21.79 -36.45 34.52
N TYR A 111 -23.06 -36.87 34.60
CA TYR A 111 -23.42 -38.29 34.56
C TYR A 111 -22.93 -38.93 33.26
N TYR A 112 -23.31 -38.37 32.11
CA TYR A 112 -22.91 -38.87 30.79
C TYR A 112 -21.39 -38.96 30.64
N ALA A 113 -20.63 -37.93 31.03
CA ALA A 113 -19.17 -37.92 30.93
C ALA A 113 -18.52 -38.96 31.85
N SER A 114 -19.04 -39.14 33.07
CA SER A 114 -18.53 -40.16 34.01
C SER A 114 -18.79 -41.57 33.50
N GLU A 115 -19.99 -41.80 32.95
CA GLU A 115 -20.39 -43.08 32.39
C GLU A 115 -19.66 -43.39 31.09
N TRP A 116 -19.44 -42.38 30.23
CA TRP A 116 -18.64 -42.51 29.02
C TRP A 116 -17.20 -42.92 29.31
N ASP A 117 -16.54 -42.27 30.27
CA ASP A 117 -15.17 -42.57 30.66
C ASP A 117 -15.06 -43.99 31.24
N ARG A 118 -16.00 -44.36 32.11
CA ARG A 118 -16.09 -45.71 32.67
C ARG A 118 -16.31 -46.76 31.58
N TYR A 119 -17.30 -46.55 30.72
CA TYR A 119 -17.70 -47.48 29.66
C TYR A 119 -16.61 -47.67 28.61
N THR A 120 -15.99 -46.59 28.13
CA THR A 120 -14.92 -46.66 27.12
C THR A 120 -13.62 -47.25 27.70
N THR A 121 -13.29 -46.95 28.95
CA THR A 121 -12.16 -47.57 29.64
C THR A 121 -12.40 -49.07 29.84
N GLY A 122 -13.59 -49.46 30.31
CA GLY A 122 -13.99 -50.86 30.45
C GLY A 122 -13.97 -51.60 29.11
N ALA A 123 -14.54 -50.98 28.06
CA ALA A 123 -14.53 -51.52 26.71
C ALA A 123 -13.10 -51.73 26.17
N ASN A 124 -12.15 -50.87 26.49
CA ASN A 124 -10.74 -51.06 26.13
C ASN A 124 -10.13 -52.30 26.79
N TYR A 125 -10.42 -52.55 28.07
CA TYR A 125 -9.97 -53.76 28.77
C TYR A 125 -10.65 -55.02 28.24
N ILE A 126 -11.94 -54.96 27.90
CA ILE A 126 -12.67 -56.07 27.26
C ILE A 126 -12.14 -56.32 25.85
N ASN A 127 -11.82 -55.27 25.09
CA ASN A 127 -11.22 -55.40 23.78
C ASN A 127 -9.88 -56.17 23.82
N ARG A 128 -9.08 -55.91 24.85
CA ARG A 128 -7.84 -56.68 25.13
C ARG A 128 -8.15 -58.10 25.57
N LEU A 129 -9.18 -58.31 26.38
CA LEU A 129 -9.62 -59.63 26.84
C LEU A 129 -10.01 -60.53 25.65
N PHE A 130 -10.71 -59.97 24.68
CA PHE A 130 -11.17 -60.65 23.46
C PHE A 130 -10.22 -60.45 22.26
N THR A 131 -8.93 -60.19 22.48
CA THR A 131 -7.95 -59.99 21.40
C THR A 131 -7.90 -61.16 20.41
N TYR A 132 -8.02 -62.40 20.90
CA TYR A 132 -8.03 -63.57 20.02
C TYR A 132 -9.25 -63.58 19.09
N LEU A 133 -10.44 -63.26 19.63
CA LEU A 133 -11.68 -63.11 18.87
C LEU A 133 -11.54 -62.00 17.81
N ASN A 134 -10.97 -60.86 18.19
CA ASN A 134 -10.70 -59.74 17.27
C ASN A 134 -9.75 -60.13 16.12
N ARG A 135 -8.66 -60.84 16.43
CA ARG A 135 -7.60 -61.17 15.46
C ARG A 135 -8.02 -62.24 14.46
N HIS A 136 -8.80 -63.23 14.90
CA HIS A 136 -9.10 -64.41 14.10
C HIS A 136 -10.53 -64.43 13.54
N TRP A 137 -11.54 -64.23 14.38
CA TRP A 137 -12.93 -64.28 13.95
C TRP A 137 -13.37 -62.96 13.33
N VAL A 138 -13.31 -61.85 14.07
CA VAL A 138 -13.75 -60.52 13.59
C VAL A 138 -13.03 -60.12 12.29
N LYS A 139 -11.71 -60.32 12.22
CA LYS A 139 -10.94 -60.00 11.02
C LYS A 139 -11.42 -60.81 9.81
N ARG A 140 -11.61 -62.12 9.97
CA ARG A 140 -12.06 -63.00 8.89
C ARG A 140 -13.47 -62.66 8.41
N GLU A 141 -14.39 -62.41 9.34
CA GLU A 141 -15.78 -62.03 9.02
C GLU A 141 -15.86 -60.75 8.18
N ARG A 142 -14.95 -59.80 8.48
CA ARG A 142 -14.81 -58.56 7.71
C ARG A 142 -14.16 -58.80 6.34
N ASP A 143 -13.13 -59.63 6.27
CA ASP A 143 -12.47 -60.02 5.01
C ASP A 143 -13.45 -60.78 4.08
N GLU A 144 -14.41 -61.52 4.65
CA GLU A 144 -15.52 -62.18 3.95
C GLU A 144 -16.65 -61.20 3.53
N GLY A 145 -16.52 -59.90 3.81
CA GLY A 145 -17.42 -58.85 3.34
C GLY A 145 -18.69 -58.65 4.18
N ARG A 146 -18.79 -59.23 5.39
CA ARG A 146 -19.95 -59.01 6.27
C ARG A 146 -19.92 -57.60 6.87
N LYS A 147 -20.93 -56.81 6.55
CA LYS A 147 -21.17 -55.49 7.15
C LYS A 147 -21.74 -55.66 8.57
N GLY A 148 -21.36 -54.76 9.49
CA GLY A 148 -21.86 -54.77 10.87
C GLY A 148 -21.05 -55.60 11.88
N VAL A 149 -19.91 -56.17 11.47
CA VAL A 149 -18.95 -56.85 12.37
C VAL A 149 -17.77 -55.93 12.64
N TYR A 150 -17.53 -55.63 13.91
CA TYR A 150 -16.57 -54.63 14.37
C TYR A 150 -15.61 -55.24 15.42
N PRO A 151 -14.38 -54.73 15.54
CA PRO A 151 -13.56 -55.01 16.73
C PRO A 151 -14.33 -54.67 18.00
N VAL A 152 -14.10 -55.41 19.07
CA VAL A 152 -14.87 -55.33 20.32
C VAL A 152 -14.97 -53.90 20.88
N TYR A 153 -13.91 -53.10 20.80
CA TYR A 153 -13.96 -51.69 21.20
C TYR A 153 -14.92 -50.87 20.32
N THR A 154 -14.77 -50.95 19.00
CA THR A 154 -15.66 -50.28 18.03
C THR A 154 -17.11 -50.77 18.18
N LEU A 155 -17.31 -52.07 18.43
CA LEU A 155 -18.63 -52.62 18.75
C LEU A 155 -19.22 -51.93 19.97
N ALA A 156 -18.45 -51.77 21.06
CA ALA A 156 -18.92 -51.09 22.25
C ALA A 156 -19.34 -49.64 21.96
N LEU A 157 -18.60 -48.92 21.10
CA LEU A 157 -18.96 -47.58 20.63
C LEU A 157 -20.25 -47.56 19.79
N VAL A 158 -20.42 -48.53 18.88
CA VAL A 158 -21.67 -48.70 18.11
C VAL A 158 -22.85 -48.95 19.05
N GLN A 159 -22.68 -49.82 20.04
CA GLN A 159 -23.75 -50.10 21.02
C GLN A 159 -24.07 -48.86 21.87
N TRP A 160 -23.06 -48.09 22.28
CA TRP A 160 -23.25 -46.82 22.98
C TRP A 160 -24.03 -45.83 22.11
N LYS A 161 -23.64 -45.67 20.83
CA LYS A 161 -24.31 -44.81 19.86
C LYS A 161 -25.80 -45.16 19.75
N SER A 162 -26.10 -46.42 19.44
CA SER A 162 -27.47 -46.86 19.12
C SER A 162 -28.39 -46.96 20.34
N ASN A 163 -27.90 -47.43 21.48
CA ASN A 163 -28.75 -47.76 22.63
C ASN A 163 -28.81 -46.66 23.69
N PHE A 164 -27.76 -45.83 23.82
CA PHE A 164 -27.69 -44.80 24.85
C PHE A 164 -27.64 -43.39 24.26
N PHE A 165 -26.61 -43.05 23.49
CA PHE A 165 -26.40 -41.71 22.93
C PHE A 165 -27.61 -41.25 22.10
N LEU A 166 -28.06 -42.03 21.11
CA LEU A 166 -29.20 -41.65 20.28
C LEU A 166 -30.49 -41.52 21.08
N HIS A 167 -30.69 -42.28 22.17
CA HIS A 167 -31.88 -42.10 23.03
C HIS A 167 -31.83 -40.75 23.77
N VAL A 168 -30.69 -40.43 24.38
CA VAL A 168 -30.52 -39.18 25.13
C VAL A 168 -30.55 -37.97 24.19
N GLN A 169 -30.01 -38.12 22.97
CA GLN A 169 -29.95 -37.06 21.96
C GLN A 169 -31.25 -36.91 21.15
N SER A 170 -31.95 -37.99 20.80
CA SER A 170 -33.18 -37.93 19.98
C SER A 170 -34.38 -37.36 20.74
N LYS A 171 -34.48 -37.56 22.05
CA LYS A 171 -35.43 -36.83 22.90
C LYS A 171 -34.90 -35.42 23.18
N HIS A 172 -35.31 -34.44 22.37
CA HIS A 172 -35.08 -33.00 22.59
C HIS A 172 -33.63 -32.52 22.53
N THR A 173 -32.68 -33.26 21.95
CA THR A 173 -31.26 -32.87 21.90
C THR A 173 -30.70 -32.51 23.28
N LYS A 174 -31.08 -33.27 24.33
CA LYS A 174 -30.78 -32.89 25.73
C LYS A 174 -29.29 -32.66 25.99
N LEU A 175 -28.40 -33.48 25.41
CA LEU A 175 -26.96 -33.33 25.58
C LEU A 175 -26.43 -32.10 24.84
N ALA A 176 -26.69 -32.00 23.53
CA ALA A 176 -26.24 -30.85 22.75
C ALA A 176 -26.82 -29.53 23.29
N GLY A 177 -28.11 -29.49 23.60
CA GLY A 177 -28.76 -28.32 24.20
C GLY A 177 -28.16 -27.91 25.55
N ALA A 178 -27.78 -28.87 26.40
CA ALA A 178 -27.08 -28.57 27.66
C ALA A 178 -25.68 -27.98 27.42
N ILE A 179 -24.94 -28.49 26.42
CA ILE A 179 -23.65 -27.92 26.01
C ILE A 179 -23.85 -26.49 25.51
N LEU A 180 -24.82 -26.26 24.62
CA LEU A 180 -25.11 -24.94 24.06
C LEU A 180 -25.46 -23.92 25.16
N ARG A 181 -26.28 -24.31 26.16
CA ARG A 181 -26.57 -23.45 27.33
C ARG A 181 -25.34 -23.14 28.16
N LEU A 182 -24.42 -24.09 28.36
CA LEU A 182 -23.15 -23.81 29.05
C LEU A 182 -22.28 -22.84 28.25
N ILE A 183 -22.19 -23.02 26.92
CA ILE A 183 -21.44 -22.11 26.06
C ILE A 183 -22.06 -20.70 26.10
N GLU A 184 -23.39 -20.60 26.07
CA GLU A 184 -24.10 -19.32 26.18
C GLU A 184 -23.82 -18.62 27.52
N ARG A 185 -23.89 -19.36 28.64
CA ARG A 185 -23.48 -18.84 29.97
C ARG A 185 -22.03 -18.35 29.96
N GLN A 186 -21.13 -19.07 29.29
CA GLN A 186 -19.74 -18.65 29.12
C GLN A 186 -19.61 -17.36 28.29
N ARG A 187 -20.39 -17.19 27.22
CA ARG A 187 -20.42 -15.94 26.43
C ARG A 187 -20.91 -14.75 27.26
N ASN A 188 -21.81 -15.00 28.21
CA ASN A 188 -22.30 -14.01 29.18
C ASN A 188 -21.34 -13.77 30.36
N GLY A 189 -20.16 -14.38 30.36
CA GLY A 189 -19.09 -14.15 31.35
C GLY A 189 -19.06 -15.12 32.53
N GLU A 190 -19.91 -16.15 32.55
CA GLU A 190 -19.89 -17.16 33.60
C GLU A 190 -18.76 -18.17 33.43
N THR A 191 -18.23 -18.69 34.54
CA THR A 191 -17.23 -19.77 34.51
C THR A 191 -17.90 -21.12 34.33
N ILE A 192 -17.46 -21.87 33.32
CA ILE A 192 -17.94 -23.24 33.05
C ILE A 192 -16.83 -24.27 33.21
N ASP A 193 -17.21 -25.52 33.48
CA ASP A 193 -16.28 -26.67 33.45
C ASP A 193 -15.95 -27.05 32.00
N GLN A 194 -14.87 -26.44 31.49
CA GLN A 194 -14.37 -26.68 30.13
C GLN A 194 -13.91 -28.14 29.92
N GLY A 195 -13.46 -28.81 30.98
CA GLY A 195 -13.05 -30.21 30.92
C GLY A 195 -14.24 -31.14 30.72
N LEU A 196 -15.36 -30.83 31.36
CA LEU A 196 -16.62 -31.54 31.16
C LEU A 196 -17.12 -31.39 29.72
N VAL A 197 -17.17 -30.16 29.20
CA VAL A 197 -17.60 -29.90 27.82
C VAL A 197 -16.71 -30.66 26.84
N LYS A 198 -15.39 -30.55 26.97
CA LYS A 198 -14.43 -31.25 26.11
C LYS A 198 -14.67 -32.76 26.07
N LYS A 199 -14.82 -33.40 27.24
CA LYS A 199 -15.08 -34.85 27.32
C LYS A 199 -16.34 -35.26 26.58
N VAL A 200 -17.42 -34.47 26.73
CA VAL A 200 -18.68 -34.76 26.04
C VAL A 200 -18.49 -34.53 24.54
N VAL A 201 -17.88 -33.44 24.10
CA VAL A 201 -17.59 -33.17 22.68
C VAL A 201 -16.73 -34.27 22.04
N ASP A 202 -15.66 -34.70 22.71
CA ASP A 202 -14.79 -35.79 22.26
C ASP A 202 -15.57 -37.10 22.09
N SER A 203 -16.63 -37.31 22.88
CA SER A 203 -17.53 -38.46 22.69
C SER A 203 -18.32 -38.37 21.38
N PHE A 204 -18.81 -37.19 20.98
CA PHE A 204 -19.53 -37.02 19.70
C PHE A 204 -18.61 -37.32 18.51
N VAL A 205 -17.34 -36.90 18.61
CA VAL A 205 -16.31 -37.20 17.61
C VAL A 205 -16.01 -38.71 17.57
N SER A 206 -15.82 -39.34 18.73
CA SER A 206 -15.48 -40.76 18.83
C SER A 206 -16.61 -41.70 18.36
N LEU A 207 -17.86 -41.24 18.38
CA LEU A 207 -19.03 -42.01 17.92
C LEU A 207 -19.23 -41.95 16.39
N GLY A 208 -18.47 -41.12 15.68
CA GLY A 208 -18.46 -41.08 14.23
C GLY A 208 -17.57 -42.18 13.64
N LEU A 209 -18.23 -43.22 13.12
CA LEU A 209 -17.59 -44.38 12.49
C LEU A 209 -17.96 -44.43 11.01
N ASP A 210 -16.97 -44.59 10.13
CA ASP A 210 -17.20 -44.84 8.71
C ASP A 210 -17.45 -46.35 8.51
N GLU A 211 -18.63 -46.72 8.02
CA GLU A 211 -19.02 -48.11 7.77
C GLU A 211 -18.15 -48.79 6.70
N SER A 212 -17.51 -48.01 5.82
CA SER A 212 -16.63 -48.50 4.76
C SER A 212 -15.18 -48.65 5.24
N ASP A 213 -14.71 -47.80 6.16
CA ASP A 213 -13.37 -47.87 6.73
C ASP A 213 -13.36 -47.49 8.22
N ILE A 214 -13.34 -48.51 9.09
CA ILE A 214 -13.32 -48.35 10.55
C ILE A 214 -12.08 -47.58 11.04
N ASN A 215 -10.98 -47.55 10.26
CA ASN A 215 -9.79 -46.80 10.64
C ASN A 215 -9.90 -45.31 10.31
N LYS A 216 -10.92 -44.91 9.55
CA LYS A 216 -11.19 -43.53 9.18
C LYS A 216 -12.25 -42.95 10.13
N ALA A 217 -11.85 -41.93 10.89
CA ALA A 217 -12.79 -41.19 11.71
C ALA A 217 -13.82 -40.47 10.81
N SER A 218 -15.09 -40.67 11.09
CA SER A 218 -16.18 -39.86 10.52
C SER A 218 -16.54 -38.77 11.53
N LEU A 219 -16.87 -37.57 11.05
CA LEU A 219 -17.36 -36.48 11.89
C LEU A 219 -18.88 -36.30 11.78
N ASP A 220 -19.60 -37.24 11.18
CA ASP A 220 -21.02 -37.07 10.84
C ASP A 220 -21.89 -36.88 12.10
N VAL A 221 -21.63 -37.67 13.15
CA VAL A 221 -22.35 -37.56 14.43
C VAL A 221 -22.08 -36.22 15.11
N TYR A 222 -20.83 -35.76 15.08
CA TYR A 222 -20.45 -34.46 15.61
C TYR A 222 -21.09 -33.32 14.80
N ARG A 223 -21.03 -33.40 13.47
CA ARG A 223 -21.60 -32.44 12.52
C ARG A 223 -23.10 -32.26 12.74
N GLU A 224 -23.84 -33.37 12.67
CA GLU A 224 -25.30 -33.38 12.72
C GLU A 224 -25.84 -32.95 14.09
N HIS A 225 -25.27 -33.48 15.17
CA HIS A 225 -25.88 -33.34 16.49
C HIS A 225 -25.29 -32.22 17.35
N LEU A 226 -24.11 -31.70 17.01
CA LEU A 226 -23.46 -30.64 17.77
C LEU A 226 -23.03 -29.45 16.90
N GLU A 227 -22.26 -29.66 15.83
CA GLU A 227 -21.70 -28.56 15.03
C GLU A 227 -22.78 -27.70 14.38
N THR A 228 -23.73 -28.30 13.65
CA THR A 228 -24.81 -27.52 12.99
C THR A 228 -25.67 -26.76 14.01
N PRO A 229 -26.21 -27.40 15.08
CA PRO A 229 -26.93 -26.68 16.13
C PRO A 229 -26.10 -25.59 16.82
N PHE A 230 -24.80 -25.82 17.01
CA PHE A 230 -23.87 -24.85 17.59
C PHE A 230 -23.68 -23.63 16.70
N LEU A 231 -23.46 -23.84 15.40
CA LEU A 231 -23.31 -22.74 14.44
C LEU A 231 -24.61 -21.91 14.35
N ASP A 232 -25.77 -22.56 14.29
CA ASP A 232 -27.07 -21.88 14.24
C ASP A 232 -27.38 -21.09 15.53
N ALA A 233 -27.05 -21.66 16.70
CA ALA A 233 -27.20 -20.98 17.98
C ALA A 233 -26.23 -19.80 18.12
N THR A 234 -25.03 -19.93 17.56
CA THR A 234 -24.01 -18.86 17.56
C THR A 234 -24.40 -17.71 16.67
N GLU A 235 -24.91 -17.98 15.47
CA GLU A 235 -25.44 -16.97 14.56
C GLU A 235 -26.57 -16.17 15.21
N LYS A 236 -27.57 -16.85 15.78
CA LYS A 236 -28.69 -16.18 16.47
C LYS A 236 -28.26 -15.37 17.69
N TYR A 237 -27.31 -15.88 18.48
CA TYR A 237 -26.81 -15.17 19.66
C TYR A 237 -26.12 -13.86 19.25
N TYR A 238 -25.21 -13.93 18.28
CA TYR A 238 -24.47 -12.73 17.85
C TYR A 238 -25.32 -11.75 17.06
N GLU A 239 -26.36 -12.21 16.35
CA GLU A 239 -27.32 -11.32 15.69
C GLU A 239 -28.03 -10.45 16.73
N GLN A 240 -28.57 -11.07 17.79
CA GLN A 240 -29.24 -10.36 18.88
C GLN A 240 -28.28 -9.48 19.70
N GLU A 241 -27.09 -9.99 20.04
CA GLU A 241 -26.10 -9.24 20.82
C GLU A 241 -25.60 -8.02 20.04
N SER A 242 -25.29 -8.19 18.75
CA SER A 242 -24.75 -7.10 17.92
C SER A 242 -25.77 -5.99 17.70
N GLU A 243 -27.03 -6.32 17.40
CA GLU A 243 -28.11 -5.34 17.24
C GLU A 243 -28.37 -4.57 18.55
N ALA A 244 -28.47 -5.29 19.68
CA ALA A 244 -28.68 -4.66 20.98
C ALA A 244 -27.50 -3.74 21.37
N PHE A 245 -26.27 -4.19 21.15
CA PHE A 245 -25.09 -3.40 21.49
C PHE A 245 -24.94 -2.16 20.61
N LEU A 246 -25.20 -2.27 19.30
CA LEU A 246 -25.17 -1.12 18.38
C LEU A 246 -26.29 -0.11 18.66
N ALA A 247 -27.42 -0.53 19.22
CA ALA A 247 -28.50 0.37 19.61
C ALA A 247 -28.12 1.25 20.83
N GLU A 248 -27.24 0.75 21.71
CA GLU A 248 -26.87 1.43 22.97
C GLU A 248 -25.49 2.10 22.92
N SER A 249 -24.59 1.65 22.04
CA SER A 249 -23.16 2.00 22.05
C SER A 249 -22.68 2.60 20.73
N SER A 250 -21.48 3.21 20.77
CA SER A 250 -20.85 3.77 19.57
C SER A 250 -20.24 2.69 18.68
N VAL A 251 -20.07 2.98 17.38
CA VAL A 251 -19.39 2.06 16.46
C VAL A 251 -17.96 1.76 16.91
N SER A 252 -17.23 2.74 17.48
CA SER A 252 -15.89 2.50 18.05
C SER A 252 -15.89 1.41 19.13
N ASP A 253 -16.89 1.42 20.01
CA ASP A 253 -17.01 0.41 21.07
C ASP A 253 -17.42 -0.95 20.50
N TYR A 254 -18.28 -0.94 19.48
CA TYR A 254 -18.66 -2.15 18.76
C TYR A 254 -17.48 -2.82 18.07
N LEU A 255 -16.58 -2.06 17.43
CA LEU A 255 -15.37 -2.62 16.79
C LEU A 255 -14.49 -3.38 17.80
N LYS A 256 -14.31 -2.83 19.01
CA LYS A 256 -13.58 -3.51 20.09
C LYS A 256 -14.31 -4.77 20.53
N LYS A 257 -15.62 -4.70 20.69
CA LYS A 257 -16.43 -5.84 21.10
C LYS A 257 -16.41 -6.96 20.06
N ALA A 258 -16.54 -6.64 18.78
CA ALA A 258 -16.49 -7.60 17.68
C ALA A 258 -15.12 -8.29 17.60
N GLU A 259 -14.02 -7.55 17.76
CA GLU A 259 -12.66 -8.11 17.82
C GLU A 259 -12.50 -9.08 19.00
N GLU A 260 -12.96 -8.70 20.19
CA GLU A 260 -12.94 -9.55 21.38
C GLU A 260 -13.76 -10.83 21.18
N ARG A 261 -15.00 -10.71 20.68
CA ARG A 261 -15.89 -11.85 20.46
C ARG A 261 -15.34 -12.85 19.44
N LEU A 262 -14.75 -12.37 18.34
CA LEU A 262 -14.10 -13.24 17.35
C LEU A 262 -12.95 -14.02 17.97
N LYS A 263 -12.11 -13.36 18.78
CA LYS A 263 -11.01 -14.02 19.47
C LYS A 263 -11.50 -15.05 20.49
N GLU A 264 -12.54 -14.72 21.26
CA GLU A 264 -13.14 -15.67 22.19
C GLU A 264 -13.67 -16.92 21.49
N GLU A 265 -14.35 -16.78 20.34
CA GLU A 265 -14.85 -17.94 19.58
C GLU A 265 -13.71 -18.79 19.00
N GLU A 266 -12.64 -18.16 18.51
CA GLU A 266 -11.43 -18.88 18.10
C GLU A 266 -10.80 -19.66 19.27
N ASP A 267 -10.69 -19.04 20.45
CA ASP A 267 -10.18 -19.68 21.68
C ASP A 267 -11.10 -20.82 22.15
N ARG A 268 -12.42 -20.71 21.97
CA ARG A 268 -13.38 -21.79 22.31
C ARG A 268 -13.10 -23.03 21.48
N VAL A 269 -12.76 -22.86 20.19
CA VAL A 269 -12.42 -23.99 19.33
C VAL A 269 -11.19 -24.73 19.86
N ASP A 270 -10.12 -24.00 20.21
CA ASP A 270 -8.89 -24.63 20.71
C ASP A 270 -9.05 -25.34 22.06
N ARG A 271 -9.98 -24.88 22.89
CA ARG A 271 -10.17 -25.45 24.23
C ARG A 271 -10.94 -26.76 24.18
N TYR A 272 -12.09 -26.80 23.50
CA TYR A 272 -13.04 -27.91 23.64
C TYR A 272 -13.87 -28.28 22.40
N LEU A 273 -13.70 -27.65 21.24
CA LEU A 273 -14.37 -28.07 19.99
C LEU A 273 -13.41 -28.79 19.04
N ASN A 274 -13.96 -29.38 17.97
CA ASN A 274 -13.14 -29.95 16.92
C ASN A 274 -12.52 -28.83 16.05
N THR A 275 -11.26 -29.02 15.64
CA THR A 275 -10.53 -28.06 14.80
C THR A 275 -11.21 -27.77 13.45
N ASP A 276 -11.95 -28.73 12.90
CA ASP A 276 -12.67 -28.59 11.62
C ASP A 276 -13.78 -27.54 11.70
N THR A 277 -14.31 -27.28 12.90
CA THR A 277 -15.36 -26.28 13.13
C THR A 277 -14.86 -24.85 13.01
N ARG A 278 -13.55 -24.62 13.18
CA ARG A 278 -12.95 -23.28 13.13
C ARG A 278 -13.37 -22.49 11.90
N LYS A 279 -13.26 -23.10 10.71
CA LYS A 279 -13.50 -22.40 9.45
C LYS A 279 -14.96 -21.98 9.29
N GLN A 280 -15.90 -22.86 9.64
CA GLN A 280 -17.34 -22.57 9.52
C GLN A 280 -17.80 -21.59 10.58
N LEU A 281 -17.31 -21.74 11.82
CA LEU A 281 -17.62 -20.83 12.93
C LEU A 281 -17.14 -19.41 12.64
N VAL A 282 -15.86 -19.24 12.28
CA VAL A 282 -15.30 -17.92 11.96
C VAL A 282 -16.06 -17.29 10.79
N SER A 283 -16.36 -18.05 9.74
CA SER A 283 -17.14 -17.53 8.61
C SER A 283 -18.55 -17.08 9.01
N LYS A 284 -19.21 -17.76 9.95
CA LYS A 284 -20.52 -17.37 10.48
C LYS A 284 -20.42 -16.13 11.35
N CYS A 285 -19.43 -16.06 12.23
CA CYS A 285 -19.17 -14.87 13.05
C CYS A 285 -18.82 -13.65 12.19
N GLU A 286 -18.00 -13.81 11.15
CA GLU A 286 -17.66 -12.72 10.20
C GLU A 286 -18.90 -12.23 9.44
N HIS A 287 -19.82 -13.14 9.07
CA HIS A 287 -21.08 -12.75 8.45
C HIS A 287 -21.95 -11.89 9.38
N VAL A 288 -22.16 -12.33 10.62
CA VAL A 288 -23.07 -11.67 11.57
C VAL A 288 -22.46 -10.42 12.20
N LEU A 289 -21.22 -10.50 12.67
CA LEU A 289 -20.55 -9.40 13.40
C LEU A 289 -19.93 -8.34 12.49
N ILE A 290 -19.71 -8.65 11.21
CA ILE A 290 -19.02 -7.72 10.29
C ILE A 290 -19.86 -7.45 9.06
N ARG A 291 -20.32 -8.48 8.33
CA ARG A 291 -20.98 -8.28 7.03
C ARG A 291 -22.35 -7.60 7.17
N GLN A 292 -23.16 -8.00 8.15
CA GLN A 292 -24.48 -7.40 8.37
C GLN A 292 -24.40 -5.92 8.80
N HIS A 293 -23.31 -5.52 9.47
CA HIS A 293 -23.13 -4.19 10.04
C HIS A 293 -22.11 -3.33 9.27
N SER A 294 -21.68 -3.76 8.08
CA SER A 294 -20.62 -3.08 7.32
C SER A 294 -21.02 -1.66 6.90
N ASP A 295 -22.29 -1.44 6.59
CA ASP A 295 -22.81 -0.11 6.20
C ASP A 295 -22.59 0.94 7.31
N LEU A 296 -22.92 0.58 8.56
CA LEU A 296 -22.71 1.45 9.73
C LEU A 296 -21.22 1.71 9.99
N MET A 297 -20.37 0.69 9.81
CA MET A 297 -18.92 0.86 9.90
C MET A 297 -18.43 1.84 8.83
N TRP A 298 -18.90 1.71 7.58
CA TRP A 298 -18.53 2.61 6.50
C TRP A 298 -18.99 4.05 6.78
N GLU A 299 -20.20 4.26 7.31
CA GLU A 299 -20.71 5.59 7.67
C GLU A 299 -19.86 6.28 8.73
N SER A 300 -19.48 5.56 9.79
CA SER A 300 -18.65 6.11 10.87
C SER A 300 -17.19 6.39 10.48
N PHE A 301 -16.69 5.75 9.41
CA PHE A 301 -15.29 5.88 8.95
C PHE A 301 -14.84 7.33 8.74
N GLN A 302 -15.71 8.20 8.20
CA GLN A 302 -15.36 9.60 7.97
C GLN A 302 -15.01 10.32 9.28
N SER A 303 -15.79 10.09 10.33
CA SER A 303 -15.53 10.69 11.64
C SER A 303 -14.22 10.19 12.25
N LEU A 304 -13.88 8.91 12.05
CA LEU A 304 -12.63 8.34 12.55
C LEU A 304 -11.41 8.96 11.88
N LEU A 305 -11.50 9.26 10.57
CA LEU A 305 -10.47 9.98 9.83
C LEU A 305 -10.36 11.44 10.31
N ASP A 306 -11.47 12.14 10.45
CA ASP A 306 -11.48 13.57 10.81
C ASP A 306 -10.93 13.83 12.22
N PHE A 307 -11.11 12.87 13.14
CA PHE A 307 -10.60 12.94 14.52
C PHE A 307 -9.30 12.15 14.76
N ASP A 308 -8.64 11.68 13.70
CA ASP A 308 -7.36 10.94 13.78
C ASP A 308 -7.39 9.75 14.78
N LYS A 309 -8.49 8.99 14.81
CA LYS A 309 -8.66 7.84 15.73
C LYS A 309 -7.97 6.58 15.18
N ASP A 310 -6.63 6.60 15.18
CA ASP A 310 -5.80 5.56 14.56
C ASP A 310 -6.09 4.13 15.04
N GLU A 311 -6.30 3.91 16.34
CA GLU A 311 -6.59 2.55 16.84
C GLU A 311 -7.93 2.01 16.33
N ASP A 312 -8.95 2.86 16.26
CA ASP A 312 -10.27 2.45 15.76
C ASP A 312 -10.23 2.23 14.24
N LEU A 313 -9.43 3.02 13.51
CA LEU A 313 -9.15 2.80 12.09
C LEU A 313 -8.46 1.45 11.85
N GLN A 314 -7.50 1.08 12.71
CA GLN A 314 -6.82 -0.22 12.66
C GLN A 314 -7.79 -1.38 12.90
N ARG A 315 -8.66 -1.26 13.91
CA ARG A 315 -9.68 -2.27 14.22
C ARG A 315 -10.67 -2.40 13.07
N MET A 316 -11.16 -1.28 12.55
CA MET A 316 -12.08 -1.26 11.41
C MET A 316 -11.46 -1.91 10.17
N TYR A 317 -10.20 -1.57 9.85
CA TYR A 317 -9.47 -2.21 8.77
C TYR A 317 -9.28 -3.72 9.00
N ALA A 318 -8.86 -4.13 10.20
CA ALA A 318 -8.65 -5.54 10.52
C ALA A 318 -9.94 -6.36 10.38
N LEU A 319 -11.08 -5.83 10.84
CA LEU A 319 -12.39 -6.49 10.71
C LEU A 319 -12.86 -6.53 9.25
N LEU A 320 -12.90 -5.39 8.55
CA LEU A 320 -13.40 -5.33 7.18
C LEU A 320 -12.48 -6.00 6.15
N SER A 321 -11.18 -6.18 6.46
CA SER A 321 -10.25 -6.94 5.61
C SER A 321 -10.57 -8.44 5.55
N ARG A 322 -11.35 -8.96 6.50
CA ARG A 322 -11.81 -10.36 6.51
C ARG A 322 -12.88 -10.63 5.47
N ILE A 323 -13.58 -9.58 4.99
CA ILE A 323 -14.63 -9.68 3.98
C ILE A 323 -14.10 -9.19 2.64
N PRO A 324 -14.26 -9.95 1.53
CA PRO A 324 -13.80 -9.55 0.20
C PRO A 324 -14.30 -8.17 -0.27
N GLU A 325 -15.52 -7.80 0.10
CA GLU A 325 -16.20 -6.56 -0.30
C GLU A 325 -16.01 -5.41 0.72
N GLY A 326 -15.34 -5.67 1.85
CA GLY A 326 -15.31 -4.73 3.00
C GLY A 326 -14.43 -3.49 2.80
N LEU A 327 -13.33 -3.62 2.05
CA LEU A 327 -12.31 -2.56 1.94
C LEU A 327 -12.58 -1.54 0.83
N GLU A 328 -13.30 -1.90 -0.22
CA GLU A 328 -13.48 -1.04 -1.39
C GLU A 328 -14.23 0.28 -1.06
N PRO A 329 -15.30 0.28 -0.24
CA PRO A 329 -15.95 1.52 0.19
C PRO A 329 -15.03 2.40 1.06
N LEU A 330 -14.19 1.80 1.91
CA LEU A 330 -13.24 2.54 2.74
C LEU A 330 -12.19 3.24 1.89
N ARG A 331 -11.64 2.56 0.88
CA ARG A 331 -10.66 3.13 -0.05
C ARG A 331 -11.22 4.36 -0.79
N LYS A 332 -12.49 4.29 -1.22
CA LYS A 332 -13.18 5.42 -1.87
C LYS A 332 -13.37 6.61 -0.91
N LYS A 333 -13.87 6.37 0.30
CA LYS A 333 -14.03 7.43 1.31
C LYS A 333 -12.69 8.05 1.71
N PHE A 334 -11.65 7.24 1.83
CA PHE A 334 -10.30 7.72 2.10
C PHE A 334 -9.76 8.58 0.93
N GLU A 335 -9.93 8.15 -0.32
CA GLU A 335 -9.57 8.96 -1.50
C GLU A 335 -10.25 10.34 -1.48
N GLU A 336 -11.55 10.38 -1.18
CA GLU A 336 -12.32 11.63 -1.09
C GLU A 336 -11.87 12.51 0.08
N HIS A 337 -11.59 11.93 1.25
CA HIS A 337 -11.08 12.66 2.42
C HIS A 337 -9.72 13.30 2.11
N VAL A 338 -8.77 12.55 1.53
CA VAL A 338 -7.45 13.05 1.16
C VAL A 338 -7.57 14.17 0.11
N LYS A 339 -8.43 13.99 -0.89
CA LYS A 339 -8.72 15.02 -1.91
C LYS A 339 -9.23 16.30 -1.25
N LYS A 340 -10.21 16.21 -0.35
CA LYS A 340 -10.80 17.35 0.35
C LYS A 340 -9.76 18.06 1.24
N ALA A 341 -8.93 17.29 1.96
CA ALA A 341 -7.87 17.83 2.81
C ALA A 341 -6.82 18.60 1.99
N GLY A 342 -6.39 18.06 0.84
CA GLY A 342 -5.44 18.72 -0.07
C GLY A 342 -6.00 20.02 -0.65
N LEU A 343 -7.24 20.02 -1.10
CA LEU A 343 -7.93 21.21 -1.62
C LEU A 343 -8.10 22.28 -0.54
N ALA A 344 -8.48 21.88 0.68
CA ALA A 344 -8.66 22.79 1.81
C ALA A 344 -7.33 23.41 2.26
N ALA A 345 -6.23 22.66 2.24
CA ALA A 345 -4.90 23.16 2.59
C ALA A 345 -4.45 24.29 1.65
N VAL A 346 -4.67 24.13 0.34
CA VAL A 346 -4.35 25.18 -0.65
C VAL A 346 -5.31 26.37 -0.53
N ALA A 347 -6.61 26.13 -0.33
CA ALA A 347 -7.60 27.19 -0.13
C ALA A 347 -7.27 28.05 1.10
N LYS A 348 -6.82 27.43 2.21
CA LYS A 348 -6.40 28.14 3.42
C LYS A 348 -5.23 29.10 3.18
N LEU A 349 -4.29 28.73 2.31
CA LEU A 349 -3.15 29.59 1.95
C LEU A 349 -3.55 30.80 1.11
N LEU A 350 -4.59 30.65 0.29
CA LEU A 350 -5.09 31.74 -0.57
C LEU A 350 -5.99 32.71 0.18
N GLY A 351 -6.59 32.35 1.31
CA GLY A 351 -7.51 33.20 2.08
C GLY A 351 -8.79 33.58 1.29
N GLU A 352 -9.85 34.00 1.98
CA GLU A 352 -11.13 34.38 1.33
C GLU A 352 -11.09 35.74 0.61
N GLY A 353 -9.91 36.31 0.33
CA GLY A 353 -9.80 37.65 -0.27
C GLY A 353 -8.41 38.08 -0.75
N SER A 354 -7.46 37.16 -0.95
CA SER A 354 -6.13 37.55 -1.44
C SER A 354 -6.12 37.80 -2.94
N GLU A 355 -5.41 38.86 -3.35
CA GLU A 355 -5.17 39.24 -4.74
C GLU A 355 -4.42 38.12 -5.50
N GLY A 356 -5.18 37.21 -6.12
CA GLY A 356 -4.76 36.31 -7.20
C GLY A 356 -3.71 35.24 -6.87
N ALA A 357 -3.71 34.16 -7.65
CA ALA A 357 -2.73 33.06 -7.59
C ALA A 357 -1.26 33.49 -7.87
N ASP A 358 -1.00 34.77 -8.18
CA ASP A 358 0.31 35.31 -8.53
C ASP A 358 1.13 35.84 -7.34
N SER A 359 0.52 35.97 -6.16
CA SER A 359 1.21 36.40 -4.92
C SER A 359 1.56 35.25 -3.97
N LEU A 360 1.26 34.00 -4.36
CA LEU A 360 1.46 32.83 -3.52
C LEU A 360 2.95 32.53 -3.30
N ASP A 361 3.36 32.38 -2.04
CA ASP A 361 4.72 31.94 -1.71
C ASP A 361 4.92 30.47 -2.14
N PRO A 362 5.88 30.17 -3.04
CA PRO A 362 6.08 28.81 -3.51
C PRO A 362 6.50 27.83 -2.41
N LYS A 363 7.17 28.31 -1.35
CA LYS A 363 7.55 27.47 -0.21
C LYS A 363 6.32 27.05 0.59
N ALA A 364 5.53 28.02 1.06
CA ALA A 364 4.30 27.73 1.81
C ALA A 364 3.35 26.79 1.05
N TYR A 365 3.24 26.96 -0.28
CA TYR A 365 2.45 26.07 -1.13
C TYR A 365 2.95 24.63 -1.13
N VAL A 366 4.25 24.43 -1.38
CA VAL A 366 4.86 23.09 -1.41
C VAL A 366 4.79 22.41 -0.04
N ASP A 367 5.06 23.15 1.03
CA ASP A 367 5.01 22.64 2.40
C ASP A 367 3.59 22.17 2.78
N ALA A 368 2.55 22.93 2.41
CA ALA A 368 1.17 22.53 2.67
C ALA A 368 0.75 21.25 1.95
N LEU A 369 1.15 21.08 0.68
CA LEU A 369 0.87 19.84 -0.07
C LEU A 369 1.64 18.65 0.50
N LEU A 370 2.90 18.85 0.88
CA LEU A 370 3.73 17.83 1.50
C LEU A 370 3.18 17.37 2.85
N GLU A 371 2.68 18.30 3.67
CA GLU A 371 2.14 17.94 4.98
C GLU A 371 0.87 17.09 4.85
N VAL A 372 -0.01 17.41 3.89
CA VAL A 372 -1.18 16.58 3.58
C VAL A 372 -0.75 15.20 3.10
N HIS A 373 0.24 15.10 2.21
CA HIS A 373 0.76 13.81 1.75
C HIS A 373 1.35 12.99 2.92
N ARG A 374 2.19 13.62 3.74
CA ARG A 374 2.87 12.98 4.88
C ARG A 374 1.88 12.44 5.90
N LYS A 375 0.92 13.27 6.36
CA LYS A 375 -0.11 12.86 7.32
C LYS A 375 -0.87 11.64 6.83
N ASN A 376 -1.34 11.67 5.59
CA ASN A 376 -2.15 10.59 5.03
C ASN A 376 -1.31 9.34 4.72
N SER A 377 -0.04 9.49 4.31
CA SER A 377 0.89 8.38 4.13
C SER A 377 1.19 7.67 5.45
N ASP A 378 1.36 8.42 6.53
CA ASP A 378 1.53 7.87 7.87
C ASP A 378 0.27 7.11 8.33
N THR A 379 -0.92 7.65 8.09
CA THR A 379 -2.20 6.95 8.35
C THR A 379 -2.30 5.65 7.56
N VAL A 380 -1.94 5.64 6.27
CA VAL A 380 -1.97 4.40 5.46
C VAL A 380 -0.99 3.35 6.02
N THR A 381 0.20 3.78 6.41
CA THR A 381 1.24 2.88 6.93
C THR A 381 0.87 2.31 8.29
N ARG A 382 0.42 3.17 9.22
CA ARG A 382 0.08 2.78 10.60
C ARG A 382 -1.28 2.09 10.68
N SER A 383 -2.30 2.70 10.09
CA SER A 383 -3.69 2.32 10.31
C SER A 383 -4.19 1.27 9.32
N PHE A 384 -3.64 1.23 8.11
CA PHE A 384 -4.01 0.26 7.06
C PHE A 384 -2.88 -0.71 6.68
N ARG A 385 -1.83 -0.79 7.50
CA ARG A 385 -0.67 -1.71 7.33
C ARG A 385 0.00 -1.61 5.95
N GLY A 386 -0.06 -0.46 5.29
CA GLY A 386 0.52 -0.26 3.96
C GLY A 386 -0.20 -1.01 2.84
N GLU A 387 -1.50 -1.26 2.98
CA GLU A 387 -2.31 -1.97 1.97
C GLU A 387 -2.27 -1.26 0.61
N ALA A 388 -2.03 -2.03 -0.46
CA ALA A 388 -1.77 -1.50 -1.79
C ALA A 388 -2.93 -0.67 -2.36
N GLY A 389 -4.18 -1.04 -2.08
CA GLY A 389 -5.35 -0.29 -2.49
C GLY A 389 -5.47 1.07 -1.82
N PHE A 390 -5.22 1.19 -0.52
CA PHE A 390 -5.15 2.51 0.16
C PHE A 390 -3.98 3.36 -0.34
N VAL A 391 -2.83 2.76 -0.64
CA VAL A 391 -1.70 3.47 -1.29
C VAL A 391 -2.11 3.98 -2.68
N ALA A 392 -2.84 3.18 -3.46
CA ALA A 392 -3.35 3.60 -4.77
C ALA A 392 -4.38 4.74 -4.65
N SER A 393 -5.28 4.68 -3.64
CA SER A 393 -6.22 5.76 -3.33
C SER A 393 -5.52 7.06 -2.93
N LEU A 394 -4.47 6.98 -2.08
CA LEU A 394 -3.62 8.13 -1.74
C LEU A 394 -2.98 8.71 -3.00
N ASP A 395 -2.32 7.88 -3.80
CA ASP A 395 -1.65 8.30 -5.03
C ASP A 395 -2.62 8.97 -6.01
N LYS A 396 -3.85 8.46 -6.14
CA LYS A 396 -4.89 9.02 -7.02
C LYS A 396 -5.41 10.36 -6.49
N ALA A 397 -5.67 10.46 -5.18
CA ALA A 397 -6.07 11.72 -4.55
C ALA A 397 -4.98 12.79 -4.68
N CYS A 398 -3.71 12.43 -4.46
CA CYS A 398 -2.57 13.33 -4.64
C CYS A 398 -2.44 13.86 -6.07
N ARG A 399 -2.58 13.01 -7.10
CA ARG A 399 -2.60 13.49 -8.50
C ARG A 399 -3.70 14.50 -8.72
N GLU A 400 -4.88 14.28 -8.15
CA GLU A 400 -6.01 15.19 -8.34
C GLU A 400 -5.76 16.56 -7.69
N PHE A 401 -5.45 16.63 -6.39
CA PHE A 401 -5.32 17.92 -5.70
C PHE A 401 -4.01 18.68 -6.06
N VAL A 402 -2.94 17.98 -6.45
CA VAL A 402 -1.70 18.63 -6.90
C VAL A 402 -1.93 19.34 -8.24
N ASN A 403 -2.65 18.74 -9.19
CA ASN A 403 -2.86 19.33 -10.52
C ASN A 403 -4.13 20.18 -10.61
N ARG A 404 -5.10 19.99 -9.72
CA ARG A 404 -6.37 20.74 -9.69
C ARG A 404 -6.67 21.21 -8.27
N ASN A 405 -6.43 22.50 -8.03
CA ASN A 405 -6.69 23.18 -6.77
C ASN A 405 -7.08 24.66 -7.02
N SER A 406 -7.36 25.38 -5.94
CA SER A 406 -7.71 26.80 -5.99
C SER A 406 -6.59 27.70 -6.53
N ALA A 407 -5.31 27.30 -6.41
CA ALA A 407 -4.17 28.06 -6.95
C ALA A 407 -3.98 27.85 -8.46
N THR A 408 -4.31 26.65 -8.97
CA THR A 408 -4.23 26.33 -10.40
C THR A 408 -5.41 26.92 -11.19
N GLY A 409 -6.56 27.13 -10.54
CA GLY A 409 -7.78 27.51 -11.24
C GLY A 409 -8.12 26.49 -12.33
N SER A 410 -8.20 26.94 -13.58
CA SER A 410 -8.43 26.10 -14.77
C SER A 410 -7.14 25.56 -15.43
N SER A 411 -5.95 25.96 -14.95
CA SER A 411 -4.67 25.61 -15.59
C SER A 411 -3.82 24.67 -14.74
N THR A 412 -3.45 23.51 -15.30
CA THR A 412 -2.55 22.52 -14.68
C THR A 412 -1.08 22.98 -14.62
N THR A 413 -0.74 24.15 -15.18
CA THR A 413 0.64 24.63 -15.31
C THR A 413 1.19 25.37 -14.09
N LYS A 414 0.32 25.79 -13.15
CA LYS A 414 0.74 26.60 -11.99
C LYS A 414 1.50 25.79 -10.93
N SER A 415 1.06 24.57 -10.60
CA SER A 415 1.75 23.73 -9.62
C SER A 415 3.17 23.35 -10.06
N PRO A 416 3.41 22.94 -11.33
CA PRO A 416 4.76 22.75 -11.86
C PRO A 416 5.64 24.00 -11.79
N GLU A 417 5.09 25.18 -12.11
CA GLU A 417 5.80 26.46 -12.00
C GLU A 417 6.22 26.75 -10.55
N LEU A 418 5.29 26.63 -9.59
CA LEU A 418 5.56 26.88 -8.18
C LEU A 418 6.58 25.87 -7.62
N LEU A 419 6.47 24.60 -7.98
CA LEU A 419 7.44 23.57 -7.57
C LEU A 419 8.85 23.88 -8.13
N ALA A 420 8.96 24.32 -9.39
CA ALA A 420 10.23 24.73 -9.98
C ALA A 420 10.82 25.97 -9.30
N LYS A 421 9.98 26.95 -8.94
CA LYS A 421 10.40 28.12 -8.15
C LYS A 421 10.87 27.74 -6.75
N HIS A 422 10.19 26.80 -6.08
CA HIS A 422 10.62 26.28 -4.79
C HIS A 422 11.98 25.59 -4.89
N ALA A 423 12.18 24.71 -5.88
CA ALA A 423 13.47 24.08 -6.13
C ALA A 423 14.58 25.11 -6.42
N ASP A 424 14.30 26.18 -7.17
CA ASP A 424 15.24 27.29 -7.39
C ASP A 424 15.61 28.02 -6.10
N MET A 425 14.66 28.24 -5.17
CA MET A 425 14.95 28.85 -3.88
C MET A 425 15.85 27.98 -3.01
N LEU A 426 15.62 26.66 -3.00
CA LEU A 426 16.44 25.71 -2.25
C LEU A 426 17.91 25.70 -2.72
N LEU A 427 18.12 25.77 -4.04
CA LEU A 427 19.44 25.63 -4.69
C LEU A 427 20.24 26.94 -4.81
N ARG A 428 19.85 28.04 -4.16
CA ARG A 428 20.58 29.33 -4.19
C ARG A 428 21.52 29.51 -2.99
N LYS A 429 22.72 30.08 -3.20
CA LYS A 429 23.76 30.33 -2.18
C LYS A 429 23.30 31.11 -0.94
N ASN A 430 22.33 32.01 -1.08
CA ASN A 430 21.85 32.85 0.02
C ASN A 430 20.71 32.20 0.82
N ASN A 431 20.41 30.93 0.58
CA ASN A 431 19.40 30.22 1.34
C ASN A 431 19.99 29.81 2.70
N LYS A 432 19.72 30.61 3.75
CA LYS A 432 20.10 30.30 5.14
C LYS A 432 19.61 28.92 5.61
N MET A 433 18.59 28.36 4.95
CA MET A 433 18.06 27.03 5.28
C MET A 433 18.98 25.87 4.85
N ALA A 434 19.85 26.06 3.86
CA ALA A 434 20.76 25.00 3.40
C ALA A 434 21.86 24.65 4.42
N GLU A 435 22.07 25.51 5.43
CA GLU A 435 23.02 25.27 6.52
C GLU A 435 22.36 24.63 7.77
N GLU A 436 21.03 24.71 7.92
CA GLU A 436 20.29 24.22 9.11
C GLU A 436 19.40 23.00 8.84
N GLU A 437 18.96 22.76 7.60
CA GLU A 437 18.09 21.65 7.20
C GLU A 437 18.81 20.76 6.16
N ASP A 438 18.57 19.45 6.19
CA ASP A 438 19.10 18.52 5.18
C ASP A 438 18.57 18.90 3.78
N LEU A 439 19.39 19.62 3.00
CA LEU A 439 19.09 20.05 1.65
C LEU A 439 18.71 18.86 0.76
N GLU A 440 19.37 17.72 0.93
CA GLU A 440 19.07 16.50 0.17
C GLU A 440 17.68 15.96 0.53
N GLY A 441 17.32 15.97 1.82
CA GLY A 441 15.97 15.69 2.30
C GLY A 441 14.90 16.64 1.74
N ALA A 442 15.20 17.94 1.61
CA ALA A 442 14.32 18.91 0.96
C ALA A 442 14.13 18.63 -0.55
N LEU A 443 15.21 18.27 -1.26
CA LEU A 443 15.14 17.88 -2.68
C LEU A 443 14.33 16.58 -2.87
N ASN A 444 14.50 15.60 -1.98
CA ASN A 444 13.70 14.38 -2.01
C ASN A 444 12.21 14.66 -1.80
N ARG A 445 11.85 15.59 -0.90
CA ARG A 445 10.46 16.05 -0.71
C ARG A 445 9.90 16.71 -1.99
N VAL A 446 10.67 17.55 -2.67
CA VAL A 446 10.27 18.10 -3.99
C VAL A 446 9.95 16.97 -4.98
N MET A 447 10.76 15.91 -5.00
CA MET A 447 10.53 14.76 -5.88
C MET A 447 9.29 13.94 -5.54
N VAL A 448 8.87 13.90 -4.27
CA VAL A 448 7.58 13.28 -3.86
C VAL A 448 6.41 13.95 -4.57
N LEU A 449 6.34 15.29 -4.57
CA LEU A 449 5.30 16.01 -5.30
C LEU A 449 5.46 15.92 -6.82
N PHE A 450 6.70 15.95 -7.32
CA PHE A 450 6.99 15.82 -8.75
C PHE A 450 6.43 14.53 -9.36
N LYS A 451 6.39 13.42 -8.60
CA LYS A 451 5.74 12.17 -9.02
C LYS A 451 4.29 12.37 -9.45
N TYR A 452 3.57 13.28 -8.77
CA TYR A 452 2.14 13.51 -8.97
C TYR A 452 1.82 14.57 -10.02
N ILE A 453 2.82 15.29 -10.54
CA ILE A 453 2.63 16.30 -11.60
C ILE A 453 2.29 15.62 -12.94
N GLU A 454 1.24 16.13 -13.61
CA GLU A 454 0.89 15.74 -14.98
C GLU A 454 1.80 16.44 -16.02
N ASP A 455 1.94 17.76 -15.93
CA ASP A 455 2.69 18.59 -16.87
C ASP A 455 4.18 18.75 -16.47
N LYS A 456 4.95 17.66 -16.57
CA LYS A 456 6.37 17.63 -16.17
C LYS A 456 7.26 18.44 -17.10
N ASP A 457 6.87 18.63 -18.35
CA ASP A 457 7.54 19.50 -19.31
C ASP A 457 7.50 20.98 -18.88
N VAL A 458 6.39 21.44 -18.29
CA VAL A 458 6.29 22.79 -17.70
C VAL A 458 7.33 22.94 -16.58
N PHE A 459 7.39 21.98 -15.65
CA PHE A 459 8.43 21.98 -14.62
C PHE A 459 9.83 22.01 -15.24
N GLN A 460 10.09 21.20 -16.28
CA GLN A 460 11.39 21.12 -16.95
C GLN A 460 11.83 22.48 -17.49
N THR A 461 10.95 23.17 -18.22
CA THR A 461 11.29 24.43 -18.89
C THR A 461 11.48 25.55 -17.87
N PHE A 462 10.62 25.63 -16.85
CA PHE A 462 10.85 26.57 -15.73
C PHE A 462 12.15 26.27 -14.99
N TYR A 463 12.42 25.00 -14.68
CA TYR A 463 13.64 24.60 -13.99
C TYR A 463 14.89 24.89 -14.83
N ALA A 464 14.87 24.62 -16.15
CA ALA A 464 15.95 24.93 -17.07
C ALA A 464 16.25 26.44 -17.15
N THR A 465 15.20 27.27 -17.23
CA THR A 465 15.34 28.73 -17.24
C THR A 465 15.88 29.28 -15.92
N LYS A 466 15.52 28.68 -14.79
CA LYS A 466 16.09 29.08 -13.49
C LYS A 466 17.51 28.57 -13.31
N LEU A 467 17.81 27.34 -13.69
CA LEU A 467 19.16 26.77 -13.69
C LEU A 467 20.12 27.59 -14.55
N SER A 468 19.69 28.02 -15.76
CA SER A 468 20.54 28.83 -16.63
C SER A 468 20.97 30.13 -15.96
N LYS A 469 20.05 30.82 -15.30
CA LYS A 469 20.33 32.04 -14.53
C LYS A 469 21.23 31.74 -13.33
N ARG A 470 21.03 30.64 -12.62
CA ARG A 470 21.87 30.26 -11.47
C ARG A 470 23.32 30.00 -11.89
N LEU A 471 23.52 29.25 -12.98
CA LEU A 471 24.84 28.95 -13.55
C LEU A 471 25.53 30.21 -14.07
N ILE A 472 24.87 31.01 -14.91
CA ILE A 472 25.44 32.25 -15.47
C ILE A 472 25.81 33.25 -14.37
N HIS A 473 25.00 33.34 -13.32
CA HIS A 473 25.24 34.29 -12.25
C HIS A 473 26.12 33.77 -11.11
N GLY A 474 26.46 32.47 -11.11
CA GLY A 474 27.28 31.85 -10.08
C GLY A 474 26.63 31.82 -8.69
N VAL A 475 25.29 31.72 -8.65
CA VAL A 475 24.48 31.79 -7.42
C VAL A 475 23.95 30.43 -6.94
N SER A 476 24.37 29.32 -7.55
CA SER A 476 24.04 27.96 -7.10
C SER A 476 24.71 27.62 -5.77
N ALA A 477 23.97 27.00 -4.85
CA ALA A 477 24.45 26.64 -3.51
C ALA A 477 25.70 25.74 -3.56
N SER A 478 25.63 24.66 -4.33
CA SER A 478 26.73 23.72 -4.60
C SER A 478 26.49 23.04 -5.95
N ASP A 479 27.58 22.75 -6.67
CA ASP A 479 27.51 22.05 -7.95
C ASP A 479 27.08 20.58 -7.76
N GLU A 480 27.45 19.98 -6.63
CA GLU A 480 27.05 18.62 -6.22
C GLU A 480 25.54 18.53 -5.99
N SER A 481 24.93 19.51 -5.31
CA SER A 481 23.48 19.53 -5.09
C SER A 481 22.68 19.71 -6.37
N GLU A 482 23.18 20.51 -7.32
CA GLU A 482 22.56 20.66 -8.64
C GLU A 482 22.66 19.35 -9.45
N ALA A 483 23.83 18.70 -9.42
CA ALA A 483 24.03 17.40 -10.05
C ALA A 483 23.12 16.31 -9.44
N SER A 484 22.96 16.31 -8.11
CA SER A 484 22.02 15.42 -7.39
C SER A 484 20.59 15.61 -7.89
N MET A 485 20.10 16.85 -7.96
CA MET A 485 18.76 17.14 -8.45
C MET A 485 18.54 16.69 -9.90
N ILE A 486 19.52 16.92 -10.78
CA ILE A 486 19.46 16.44 -12.17
C ILE A 486 19.43 14.91 -12.23
N SER A 487 20.21 14.22 -11.37
CA SER A 487 20.19 12.76 -11.29
C SER A 487 18.81 12.23 -10.89
N LYS A 488 18.14 12.86 -9.91
CA LYS A 488 16.78 12.48 -9.50
C LYS A 488 15.75 12.68 -10.61
N LEU A 489 15.84 13.80 -11.35
CA LEU A 489 15.00 14.05 -12.53
C LEU A 489 15.26 13.03 -13.63
N LYS A 490 16.51 12.58 -13.80
CA LYS A 490 16.89 11.55 -14.77
C LYS A 490 16.33 10.19 -14.40
N GLU A 491 16.31 9.83 -13.11
CA GLU A 491 15.70 8.59 -12.63
C GLU A 491 14.19 8.58 -12.86
N ALA A 492 13.51 9.71 -12.59
CA ALA A 492 12.06 9.81 -12.73
C ALA A 492 11.55 9.92 -14.19
N CYS A 493 12.30 10.59 -15.08
CA CYS A 493 11.85 10.94 -16.44
C CYS A 493 12.79 10.49 -17.57
N GLY A 494 13.92 9.88 -17.25
CA GLY A 494 14.89 9.38 -18.22
C GLY A 494 15.90 10.41 -18.73
N PHE A 495 16.80 9.94 -19.60
CA PHE A 495 17.93 10.73 -20.11
C PHE A 495 17.51 11.87 -21.04
N GLU A 496 16.56 11.65 -21.95
CA GLU A 496 16.14 12.70 -22.89
C GLU A 496 15.55 13.94 -22.18
N TYR A 497 14.93 13.75 -21.01
CA TYR A 497 14.39 14.83 -20.19
C TYR A 497 15.50 15.70 -19.57
N THR A 498 16.62 15.09 -19.18
CA THR A 498 17.71 15.78 -18.48
C THR A 498 18.88 16.18 -19.37
N ASN A 499 18.92 15.73 -20.62
CA ASN A 499 20.03 15.96 -21.55
C ASN A 499 20.42 17.45 -21.69
N LYS A 500 19.43 18.36 -21.84
CA LYS A 500 19.70 19.80 -21.91
C LYS A 500 20.38 20.31 -20.63
N LEU A 501 19.87 19.93 -19.46
CA LEU A 501 20.40 20.35 -18.15
C LEU A 501 21.83 19.84 -17.94
N GLN A 502 22.09 18.57 -18.27
CA GLN A 502 23.42 17.98 -18.14
C GLN A 502 24.43 18.65 -19.07
N ARG A 503 24.00 19.01 -20.30
CA ARG A 503 24.85 19.72 -21.25
C ARG A 503 25.21 21.13 -20.77
N MET A 504 24.33 21.82 -20.05
CA MET A 504 24.63 23.12 -19.47
C MET A 504 25.82 23.06 -18.49
N PHE A 505 25.95 21.99 -17.69
CA PHE A 505 27.12 21.78 -16.82
C PHE A 505 28.41 21.54 -17.60
N THR A 506 28.35 20.72 -18.66
CA THR A 506 29.50 20.52 -19.54
C THR A 506 29.93 21.85 -20.17
N ASP A 507 28.99 22.64 -20.65
CA ASP A 507 29.27 23.94 -21.29
C ASP A 507 29.88 24.95 -20.30
N MET A 508 29.50 24.92 -19.02
CA MET A 508 30.14 25.75 -17.97
C MET A 508 31.62 25.39 -17.78
N SER A 509 31.93 24.09 -17.71
CA SER A 509 33.31 23.61 -17.56
C SER A 509 34.16 23.97 -18.79
N LEU A 510 33.64 23.70 -19.99
CA LEU A 510 34.30 24.05 -21.25
C LEU A 510 34.51 25.56 -21.42
N SER A 511 33.56 26.38 -20.94
CA SER A 511 33.67 27.83 -20.97
C SER A 511 34.78 28.35 -20.05
N LYS A 512 34.93 27.74 -18.87
CA LYS A 512 36.01 28.06 -17.93
C LYS A 512 37.36 27.73 -18.54
N ASP A 513 37.52 26.51 -19.07
CA ASP A 513 38.74 26.08 -19.75
C ASP A 513 39.09 26.99 -20.95
N LEU A 514 38.08 27.40 -21.71
CA LEU A 514 38.27 28.32 -22.84
C LEU A 514 38.73 29.72 -22.38
N THR A 515 38.18 30.22 -21.28
CA THR A 515 38.57 31.49 -20.67
C THR A 515 40.01 31.43 -20.16
N ASP A 516 40.38 30.36 -19.46
CA ASP A 516 41.72 30.21 -18.90
C ASP A 516 42.79 30.10 -20.01
N GLN A 517 42.50 29.34 -21.07
CA GLN A 517 43.37 29.25 -22.25
C GLN A 517 43.48 30.58 -23.00
N PHE A 518 42.41 31.38 -23.03
CA PHE A 518 42.46 32.73 -23.61
C PHE A 518 43.34 33.66 -22.77
N LYS A 519 43.18 33.64 -21.44
CA LYS A 519 44.00 34.43 -20.51
C LYS A 519 45.48 34.08 -20.61
N GLU A 520 45.82 32.80 -20.67
CA GLU A 520 47.20 32.33 -20.83
C GLU A 520 47.82 32.83 -22.14
N ARG A 521 47.08 32.74 -23.26
CA ARG A 521 47.53 33.26 -24.55
C ARG A 521 47.72 34.78 -24.53
N MET A 522 46.89 35.49 -23.76
CA MET A 522 46.94 36.95 -23.64
C MET A 522 47.94 37.45 -22.60
N ALA A 523 48.45 36.61 -21.70
CA ALA A 523 49.45 36.98 -20.70
C ALA A 523 50.78 37.45 -21.33
N ASN A 524 51.06 37.03 -22.57
CA ASN A 524 52.23 37.44 -23.34
C ASN A 524 52.05 38.79 -24.06
N HIS A 525 50.87 39.41 -23.97
CA HIS A 525 50.59 40.73 -24.53
C HIS A 525 50.44 41.75 -23.38
N GLU A 526 51.37 42.71 -23.28
CA GLU A 526 51.44 43.71 -22.18
C GLU A 526 50.25 44.70 -22.14
N ASP A 527 49.34 44.67 -23.12
CA ASP A 527 48.26 45.65 -23.35
C ASP A 527 46.87 45.22 -22.80
N MET A 528 46.78 44.47 -21.70
CA MET A 528 45.49 44.05 -21.12
C MET A 528 45.24 44.67 -19.74
N ASP A 529 44.73 45.91 -19.72
CA ASP A 529 44.27 46.58 -18.49
C ASP A 529 42.91 46.06 -17.97
N ILE A 530 42.21 45.20 -18.73
CA ILE A 530 40.86 44.71 -18.41
C ILE A 530 40.88 43.21 -18.08
N ASN A 531 40.38 42.86 -16.89
CA ASN A 531 40.14 41.45 -16.52
C ASN A 531 38.90 40.91 -17.26
N PHE A 532 39.12 40.00 -18.20
CA PHE A 532 38.08 39.45 -19.07
C PHE A 532 37.76 37.99 -18.74
N SER A 533 36.48 37.66 -18.70
CA SER A 533 35.96 36.30 -18.54
C SER A 533 34.77 36.10 -19.46
N ILE A 534 34.65 34.92 -20.08
CA ILE A 534 33.61 34.66 -21.07
C ILE A 534 32.93 33.31 -20.84
N MET A 535 31.64 33.25 -21.16
CA MET A 535 30.85 32.03 -21.13
C MET A 535 30.34 31.74 -22.54
N VAL A 536 30.80 30.65 -23.16
CA VAL A 536 30.41 30.24 -24.51
C VAL A 536 29.46 29.06 -24.41
N LEU A 537 28.19 29.32 -24.73
CA LEU A 537 27.07 28.42 -24.45
C LEU A 537 26.46 27.89 -25.75
N GLY A 538 26.06 26.62 -25.76
CA GLY A 538 25.40 26.04 -26.93
C GLY A 538 23.96 26.55 -27.09
N THR A 539 23.65 27.23 -28.20
CA THR A 539 22.34 27.84 -28.48
C THR A 539 21.15 26.86 -28.33
N ASN A 540 21.34 25.58 -28.65
CA ASN A 540 20.25 24.59 -28.61
C ASN A 540 19.98 23.99 -27.22
N PHE A 541 20.87 24.22 -26.26
CA PHE A 541 20.77 23.60 -24.92
C PHE A 541 20.36 24.59 -23.84
N TRP A 542 20.56 25.89 -24.07
CA TRP A 542 20.29 26.94 -23.13
C TRP A 542 19.02 27.70 -23.51
N PRO A 543 18.08 27.94 -22.57
CA PRO A 543 16.87 28.72 -22.82
C PRO A 543 17.21 30.22 -22.77
N LEU A 544 18.04 30.69 -23.71
CA LEU A 544 18.50 32.07 -23.79
C LEU A 544 18.10 32.65 -25.15
N SER A 545 17.23 33.65 -25.12
CA SER A 545 16.83 34.40 -26.31
C SER A 545 17.83 35.52 -26.59
N ALA A 546 18.27 35.64 -27.84
CA ALA A 546 19.04 36.79 -28.28
C ALA A 546 18.14 38.04 -28.28
N PRO A 547 18.53 39.15 -27.62
CA PRO A 547 17.75 40.37 -27.66
C PRO A 547 17.74 40.93 -29.09
N ASN A 548 16.58 41.43 -29.55
CA ASN A 548 16.41 42.06 -30.87
C ASN A 548 16.95 43.50 -30.94
N ASN A 549 17.72 43.92 -29.95
CA ASN A 549 18.20 45.30 -29.85
C ASN A 549 19.63 45.39 -30.34
N ASP A 550 19.91 46.45 -31.10
CA ASP A 550 21.28 46.82 -31.43
C ASP A 550 22.01 47.29 -30.15
N PHE A 551 23.31 47.04 -30.09
CA PHE A 551 24.14 47.46 -28.97
C PHE A 551 25.46 47.99 -29.52
N ILE A 552 25.72 49.28 -29.30
CA ILE A 552 27.00 49.88 -29.64
C ILE A 552 28.00 49.47 -28.58
N ILE A 553 29.03 48.72 -28.99
CA ILE A 553 30.10 48.25 -28.11
C ILE A 553 30.96 49.45 -27.73
N PRO A 554 31.11 49.76 -26.42
CA PRO A 554 31.94 50.87 -25.99
C PRO A 554 33.41 50.74 -26.44
N PRO A 555 34.08 51.84 -26.84
CA PRO A 555 35.46 51.82 -27.32
C PRO A 555 36.46 51.18 -26.35
N GLU A 556 36.19 51.28 -25.04
CA GLU A 556 37.04 50.75 -23.98
C GLU A 556 37.11 49.21 -24.00
N ILE A 557 36.02 48.53 -24.38
CA ILE A 557 35.96 47.06 -24.41
C ILE A 557 36.10 46.47 -25.81
N LEU A 558 35.97 47.28 -26.86
CA LEU A 558 36.03 46.87 -28.26
C LEU A 558 37.32 46.09 -28.62
N PRO A 559 38.54 46.51 -28.19
CA PRO A 559 39.76 45.75 -28.47
C PRO A 559 39.74 44.34 -27.90
N THR A 560 39.21 44.18 -26.68
CA THR A 560 39.09 42.87 -26.01
C THR A 560 38.09 41.97 -26.75
N TYR A 561 36.96 42.55 -27.16
CA TYR A 561 35.94 41.87 -27.97
C TYR A 561 36.51 41.35 -29.30
N ASP A 562 37.23 42.19 -30.05
CA ASP A 562 37.80 41.81 -31.35
C ASP A 562 38.87 40.73 -31.20
N ARG A 563 39.74 40.86 -30.20
CA ARG A 563 40.78 39.87 -29.89
C ARG A 563 40.17 38.52 -29.56
N PHE A 564 39.15 38.47 -28.68
CA PHE A 564 38.47 37.22 -28.36
C PHE A 564 37.75 36.62 -29.57
N SER A 565 37.05 37.45 -30.35
CA SER A 565 36.34 37.00 -31.55
C SER A 565 37.28 36.35 -32.57
N LYS A 566 38.46 36.94 -32.81
CA LYS A 566 39.50 36.37 -33.68
C LYS A 566 40.07 35.07 -33.10
N TYR A 567 40.36 35.05 -31.80
CA TYR A 567 40.85 33.86 -31.11
C TYR A 567 39.87 32.68 -31.25
N TYR A 568 38.58 32.93 -30.99
CA TYR A 568 37.54 31.91 -31.06
C TYR A 568 37.35 31.37 -32.48
N GLN A 569 37.30 32.24 -33.49
CA GLN A 569 37.19 31.84 -34.90
C GLN A 569 38.37 30.99 -35.36
N THR A 570 39.59 31.32 -34.92
CA THR A 570 40.80 30.55 -35.25
C THR A 570 40.75 29.15 -34.63
N LYS A 571 40.26 29.04 -33.39
CA LYS A 571 40.19 27.77 -32.65
C LYS A 571 39.03 26.88 -33.10
N HIS A 572 37.92 27.49 -33.50
CA HIS A 572 36.67 26.81 -33.84
C HIS A 572 36.16 27.27 -35.21
N SER A 573 36.71 26.68 -36.27
CA SER A 573 36.23 26.87 -37.64
C SER A 573 34.78 26.40 -37.80
N GLY A 574 33.93 27.21 -38.41
CA GLY A 574 32.53 26.88 -38.68
C GLY A 574 31.55 27.21 -37.55
N ARG A 575 31.99 27.86 -36.47
CA ARG A 575 31.10 28.37 -35.40
C ARG A 575 30.97 29.88 -35.49
N LYS A 576 29.77 30.39 -35.19
CA LYS A 576 29.47 31.83 -35.06
C LYS A 576 29.09 32.15 -33.63
N LEU A 577 29.61 33.25 -33.09
CA LEU A 577 29.23 33.76 -31.77
C LEU A 577 28.08 34.76 -31.89
N THR A 578 27.13 34.65 -30.98
CA THR A 578 26.07 35.64 -30.75
C THR A 578 26.23 36.13 -29.31
N TRP A 579 26.43 37.44 -29.14
CA TRP A 579 26.73 38.03 -27.84
C TRP A 579 25.45 38.41 -27.11
N LEU A 580 25.31 37.95 -25.86
CA LEU A 580 24.15 38.22 -25.01
C LEU A 580 24.51 39.25 -23.92
N TRP A 581 24.43 40.53 -24.28
CA TRP A 581 24.83 41.64 -23.42
C TRP A 581 23.97 41.81 -22.17
N ASN A 582 22.69 41.40 -22.22
CA ASN A 582 21.77 41.43 -21.10
C ASN A 582 22.19 40.55 -19.92
N TYR A 583 22.93 39.45 -20.16
CA TYR A 583 23.43 38.54 -19.12
C TYR A 583 24.84 38.89 -18.63
N SER A 584 25.50 39.85 -19.25
CA SER A 584 26.88 40.22 -18.95
C SER A 584 26.96 41.12 -17.71
N LYS A 585 28.04 40.95 -16.95
CA LYS A 585 28.33 41.70 -15.72
C LYS A 585 29.66 42.43 -15.88
N ASN A 586 29.71 43.67 -15.43
CA ASN A 586 30.90 44.51 -15.52
C ASN A 586 31.20 45.15 -14.15
N GLU A 587 32.47 45.49 -13.93
CA GLU A 587 32.92 46.24 -12.77
C GLU A 587 33.55 47.55 -13.23
N LEU A 588 32.95 48.67 -12.84
CA LEU A 588 33.44 50.00 -13.17
C LEU A 588 34.02 50.67 -11.93
N ARG A 589 35.19 51.29 -12.07
CA ARG A 589 35.80 52.08 -11.00
C ARG A 589 35.52 53.56 -11.22
N THR A 590 34.96 54.20 -10.20
CA THR A 590 34.74 55.65 -10.21
C THR A 590 36.07 56.38 -9.98
N ASN A 591 36.35 57.40 -10.81
CA ASN A 591 37.56 58.22 -10.73
C ASN A 591 37.27 59.69 -10.42
N TYR A 592 36.02 60.15 -10.56
CA TYR A 592 35.61 61.55 -10.36
C TYR A 592 35.23 61.89 -8.90
N LEU A 593 35.23 60.88 -8.01
CA LEU A 593 34.86 61.02 -6.60
C LEU A 593 36.09 60.93 -5.69
N ASN A 594 36.03 61.61 -4.53
CA ASN A 594 37.07 61.51 -3.49
C ASN A 594 37.29 60.07 -3.01
N GLN A 595 36.20 59.28 -2.91
CA GLN A 595 36.25 57.85 -2.59
C GLN A 595 36.06 57.04 -3.88
N LYS A 596 36.99 56.12 -4.17
CA LYS A 596 36.87 55.21 -5.32
C LYS A 596 35.89 54.08 -5.00
N TYR A 597 34.70 54.14 -5.57
CA TYR A 597 33.71 53.06 -5.55
C TYR A 597 33.87 52.11 -6.74
N ILE A 598 33.52 50.85 -6.53
CA ILE A 598 33.42 49.81 -7.57
C ILE A 598 31.93 49.56 -7.83
N LEU A 599 31.46 49.90 -9.03
CA LEU A 599 30.08 49.73 -9.46
C LEU A 599 29.95 48.41 -10.23
N MET A 600 29.15 47.48 -9.70
CA MET A 600 28.77 46.25 -10.42
C MET A 600 27.57 46.56 -11.32
N THR A 601 27.75 46.49 -12.62
CA THR A 601 26.75 46.93 -13.61
C THR A 601 26.41 45.82 -14.60
N SER A 602 25.24 45.91 -15.23
CA SER A 602 24.96 45.21 -16.48
C SER A 602 25.70 45.87 -17.65
N SER A 603 25.79 45.22 -18.82
CA SER A 603 26.43 45.86 -19.99
C SER A 603 25.65 47.06 -20.51
N TYR A 604 24.33 47.09 -20.34
CA TYR A 604 23.52 48.27 -20.67
C TYR A 604 23.83 49.44 -19.73
N GLN A 605 23.91 49.18 -18.43
CA GLN A 605 24.32 50.20 -17.44
C GLN A 605 25.75 50.70 -17.70
N MET A 606 26.67 49.81 -18.06
CA MET A 606 28.03 50.18 -18.42
C MET A 606 28.07 51.10 -19.65
N SER A 607 27.36 50.74 -20.72
CA SER A 607 27.34 51.52 -21.96
C SER A 607 26.84 52.96 -21.73
N VAL A 608 25.83 53.13 -20.86
CA VAL A 608 25.34 54.44 -20.41
C VAL A 608 26.41 55.18 -19.59
N LEU A 609 26.96 54.55 -18.55
CA LEU A 609 27.90 55.23 -17.64
C LEU A 609 29.21 55.64 -18.31
N LEU A 610 29.66 54.91 -19.33
CA LEU A 610 30.87 55.28 -20.08
C LEU A 610 30.69 56.55 -20.93
N GLN A 611 29.46 56.93 -21.30
CA GLN A 611 29.22 58.20 -21.99
C GLN A 611 29.57 59.40 -21.12
N TYR A 612 29.40 59.26 -19.80
CA TYR A 612 29.72 60.32 -18.82
C TYR A 612 31.23 60.51 -18.58
N ASN A 613 32.09 59.76 -19.25
CA ASN A 613 33.53 60.06 -19.27
C ASN A 613 33.85 61.30 -20.13
N LYS A 614 32.95 61.69 -21.04
CA LYS A 614 33.12 62.82 -21.97
C LYS A 614 32.09 63.93 -21.81
N HIS A 615 30.99 63.66 -21.11
CA HIS A 615 29.84 64.55 -20.95
C HIS A 615 29.37 64.52 -19.49
N ASP A 616 28.97 65.65 -18.93
CA ASP A 616 28.43 65.69 -17.56
C ASP A 616 26.89 65.57 -17.54
N THR A 617 26.25 65.91 -18.65
CA THR A 617 24.80 66.01 -18.85
C THR A 617 24.44 65.39 -20.20
N LEU A 618 23.44 64.50 -20.23
CA LEU A 618 22.95 63.85 -21.45
C LEU A 618 21.43 63.72 -21.41
N SER A 619 20.79 63.95 -22.55
CA SER A 619 19.36 63.70 -22.76
C SER A 619 19.07 62.24 -23.08
N LEU A 620 17.81 61.81 -22.93
CA LEU A 620 17.35 60.47 -23.28
C LEU A 620 17.62 60.14 -24.76
N GLU A 621 17.38 61.08 -25.67
CA GLU A 621 17.59 60.87 -27.11
C GLU A 621 19.07 60.68 -27.45
N GLU A 622 19.95 61.49 -26.86
CA GLU A 622 21.40 61.35 -27.04
C GLU A 622 21.91 59.99 -26.54
N LEU A 623 21.39 59.52 -25.40
CA LEU A 623 21.72 58.20 -24.86
C LEU A 623 21.22 57.05 -25.74
N ILE A 624 20.04 57.17 -26.37
CA ILE A 624 19.54 56.19 -27.35
C ILE A 624 20.50 56.15 -28.54
N THR A 625 20.89 57.29 -29.10
CA THR A 625 21.79 57.35 -30.25
C THR A 625 23.18 56.80 -29.90
N ALA A 626 23.71 57.12 -28.71
CA ALA A 626 25.05 56.70 -28.31
C ALA A 626 25.17 55.20 -27.96
N THR A 627 24.08 54.58 -27.51
CA THR A 627 24.09 53.18 -27.04
C THR A 627 23.36 52.20 -27.97
N ALA A 628 22.48 52.70 -28.83
CA ALA A 628 21.50 51.95 -29.64
C ALA A 628 20.52 51.08 -28.84
N ILE A 629 20.42 51.27 -27.52
CA ILE A 629 19.49 50.53 -26.66
C ILE A 629 18.07 51.04 -26.90
N SER A 630 17.08 50.14 -26.90
CA SER A 630 15.68 50.51 -27.05
C SER A 630 15.19 51.42 -25.92
N LYS A 631 14.32 52.39 -26.25
CA LYS A 631 13.79 53.40 -25.32
C LYS A 631 13.20 52.78 -24.05
N ASP A 632 12.47 51.67 -24.17
CA ASP A 632 11.82 50.99 -23.05
C ASP A 632 12.83 50.43 -22.03
N ILE A 633 13.90 49.80 -22.52
CA ILE A 633 14.96 49.22 -21.67
C ILE A 633 15.82 50.34 -21.09
N LEU A 634 16.19 51.31 -21.92
CA LEU A 634 17.04 52.42 -21.50
C LEU A 634 16.37 53.23 -20.37
N THR A 635 15.08 53.52 -20.48
CA THR A 635 14.32 54.21 -19.42
C THR A 635 14.36 53.45 -18.10
N GLN A 636 14.24 52.11 -18.14
CA GLN A 636 14.34 51.26 -16.95
C GLN A 636 15.75 51.25 -16.35
N VAL A 637 16.78 51.17 -17.20
CA VAL A 637 18.19 51.27 -16.81
C VAL A 637 18.47 52.61 -16.12
N LEU A 638 18.02 53.71 -16.71
CA LEU A 638 18.18 55.06 -16.16
C LEU A 638 17.44 55.23 -14.84
N THR A 639 16.21 54.71 -14.74
CA THR A 639 15.45 54.69 -13.47
C THR A 639 16.23 54.01 -12.34
N LEU A 640 16.91 52.89 -12.63
CA LEU A 640 17.76 52.20 -11.65
C LEU A 640 18.98 53.02 -11.25
N LEU A 641 19.65 53.67 -12.21
CA LEU A 641 20.82 54.51 -11.96
C LEU A 641 20.47 55.78 -11.16
N VAL A 642 19.33 56.40 -11.45
CA VAL A 642 18.79 57.55 -10.70
C VAL A 642 18.38 57.14 -9.29
N LYS A 643 17.69 55.99 -9.14
CA LYS A 643 17.35 55.44 -7.83
C LYS A 643 18.58 55.11 -6.99
N ALA A 644 19.64 54.63 -7.63
CA ALA A 644 20.93 54.41 -6.98
C ALA A 644 21.67 55.73 -6.67
N LYS A 645 21.16 56.88 -7.12
CA LYS A 645 21.76 58.21 -7.02
C LYS A 645 23.10 58.34 -7.74
N VAL A 646 23.36 57.50 -8.74
CA VAL A 646 24.55 57.61 -9.59
C VAL A 646 24.32 58.70 -10.65
N LEU A 647 23.09 58.78 -11.16
CA LEU A 647 22.61 59.87 -12.01
C LEU A 647 21.57 60.70 -11.25
N ILE A 648 21.39 61.95 -11.65
CA ILE A 648 20.36 62.87 -11.19
C ILE A 648 19.46 63.20 -12.37
N ASN A 649 18.17 63.32 -12.14
CA ASN A 649 17.19 63.75 -13.15
C ASN A 649 16.39 64.90 -12.52
N GLU A 650 16.84 66.13 -12.76
CA GLU A 650 16.18 67.36 -12.27
C GLU A 650 15.24 67.94 -13.33
N GLU A 651 15.58 67.78 -14.61
CA GLU A 651 14.78 68.18 -15.77
C GLU A 651 14.29 66.96 -16.55
N THR A 652 13.07 67.04 -17.10
CA THR A 652 12.44 65.94 -17.84
C THR A 652 13.34 65.44 -18.97
N ASP A 653 13.55 64.12 -19.03
CA ASP A 653 14.39 63.44 -20.03
C ASP A 653 15.87 63.87 -20.07
N GLN A 654 16.35 64.58 -19.05
CA GLN A 654 17.75 64.93 -18.88
C GLN A 654 18.36 64.21 -17.67
N TYR A 655 19.58 63.72 -17.84
CA TYR A 655 20.28 62.92 -16.85
C TYR A 655 21.69 63.43 -16.64
N ASP A 656 21.98 63.85 -15.41
CA ASP A 656 23.26 64.42 -15.00
C ASP A 656 24.07 63.42 -14.16
N LEU A 657 25.39 63.42 -14.30
CA LEU A 657 26.27 62.66 -13.42
C LEU A 657 26.23 63.26 -12.01
N ASN A 658 26.05 62.44 -10.96
CA ASN A 658 26.04 62.95 -9.59
C ASN A 658 27.46 63.14 -9.03
N PRO A 659 27.99 64.38 -8.89
CA PRO A 659 29.34 64.60 -8.36
C PRO A 659 29.46 64.29 -6.86
N ASN A 660 28.33 64.16 -6.15
CA ASN A 660 28.25 63.95 -4.70
C ASN A 660 27.77 62.54 -4.32
N PHE A 661 27.95 61.54 -5.21
CA PHE A 661 27.55 60.17 -4.93
C PHE A 661 28.25 59.60 -3.66
N LYS A 662 27.45 59.04 -2.75
CA LYS A 662 27.91 58.38 -1.53
C LYS A 662 27.18 57.07 -1.30
N SER A 663 27.93 56.03 -0.93
CA SER A 663 27.38 54.71 -0.59
C SER A 663 28.02 54.17 0.69
N LYS A 664 27.25 53.39 1.47
CA LYS A 664 27.78 52.68 2.65
C LYS A 664 28.78 51.57 2.30
N LYS A 665 28.75 51.07 1.06
CA LYS A 665 29.63 49.99 0.59
C LYS A 665 30.55 50.51 -0.52
N ILE A 666 31.83 50.13 -0.47
CA ILE A 666 32.81 50.44 -1.52
C ILE A 666 32.43 49.75 -2.83
N ARG A 667 32.00 48.48 -2.76
CA ARG A 667 31.46 47.73 -3.89
C ARG A 667 29.94 47.83 -3.89
N VAL A 668 29.39 48.50 -4.89
CA VAL A 668 27.97 48.82 -5.02
C VAL A 668 27.36 47.96 -6.12
N ASN A 669 26.34 47.17 -5.79
CA ASN A 669 25.65 46.38 -6.80
C ASN A 669 24.49 47.16 -7.43
N LEU A 670 24.68 47.61 -8.68
CA LEU A 670 23.68 48.30 -9.48
C LEU A 670 22.92 47.35 -10.41
N ASN A 671 23.49 46.16 -10.68
CA ASN A 671 22.87 45.13 -11.52
C ASN A 671 21.77 44.39 -10.74
N GLN A 672 20.65 45.08 -10.53
CA GLN A 672 19.44 44.55 -9.92
C GLN A 672 18.44 44.11 -11.01
N PRO A 673 17.76 42.97 -10.83
CA PRO A 673 16.78 42.49 -11.80
C PRO A 673 15.59 43.45 -11.90
N ILE A 674 15.11 43.70 -13.13
CA ILE A 674 13.98 44.59 -13.37
C ILE A 674 12.67 43.83 -13.11
N LYS A 675 11.80 44.37 -12.25
CA LYS A 675 10.56 43.69 -11.79
C LYS A 675 9.58 43.33 -12.93
N ALA A 676 9.48 44.17 -13.96
CA ALA A 676 8.56 43.94 -15.09
C ALA A 676 8.97 42.71 -15.93
N GLU A 677 10.28 42.49 -16.09
CA GLU A 677 10.87 41.37 -16.83
C GLU A 677 10.51 40.02 -16.18
N VAL A 678 10.43 39.97 -14.85
CA VAL A 678 10.09 38.74 -14.11
C VAL A 678 8.65 38.28 -14.35
N LYS A 679 7.70 39.20 -14.56
CA LYS A 679 6.30 38.84 -14.88
C LYS A 679 6.16 38.39 -16.34
N ALA A 680 6.88 39.02 -17.27
CA ALA A 680 6.90 38.60 -18.67
C ALA A 680 7.51 37.21 -18.85
N GLU A 681 8.54 36.88 -18.05
CA GLU A 681 9.27 35.60 -18.11
C GLU A 681 8.34 34.38 -17.97
N SER A 682 7.42 34.37 -16.99
CA SER A 682 6.52 33.22 -16.81
C SER A 682 5.60 32.99 -18.01
N SER A 683 5.10 34.07 -18.63
CA SER A 683 4.25 33.95 -19.83
C SER A 683 5.06 33.49 -21.04
N GLU A 684 6.28 33.99 -21.21
CA GLU A 684 7.17 33.58 -22.30
C GLU A 684 7.54 32.09 -22.20
N VAL A 685 7.91 31.63 -21.00
CA VAL A 685 8.21 30.21 -20.74
C VAL A 685 7.02 29.31 -21.10
N LEU A 686 5.79 29.69 -20.72
CA LEU A 686 4.59 28.92 -21.06
C LEU A 686 4.33 28.88 -22.58
N LYS A 687 4.56 29.99 -23.29
CA LYS A 687 4.45 30.00 -24.77
C LYS A 687 5.44 29.04 -25.41
N THR A 688 6.69 29.03 -24.93
CA THR A 688 7.71 28.08 -25.41
C THR A 688 7.27 26.63 -25.16
N VAL A 689 6.68 26.33 -24.01
CA VAL A 689 6.15 24.99 -23.72
C VAL A 689 5.06 24.60 -24.70
N ASP A 690 4.09 25.48 -24.97
CA ASP A 690 2.99 25.19 -25.91
C ASP A 690 3.49 24.97 -27.34
N GLU A 691 4.48 25.75 -27.78
CA GLU A 691 5.13 25.56 -29.08
C GLU A 691 5.90 24.23 -29.14
N ASP A 692 6.67 23.89 -28.11
CA ASP A 692 7.42 22.63 -28.03
C ASP A 692 6.47 21.43 -28.05
N ARG A 693 5.35 21.48 -27.32
CA ARG A 693 4.31 20.43 -27.30
C ARG A 693 3.79 20.12 -28.69
N LYS A 694 3.54 21.14 -29.51
CA LYS A 694 3.10 20.97 -30.91
C LYS A 694 4.09 20.13 -31.71
N TYR A 695 5.39 20.43 -31.61
CA TYR A 695 6.42 19.67 -32.34
C TYR A 695 6.62 18.26 -31.79
N VAL A 696 6.54 18.08 -30.46
CA VAL A 696 6.63 16.75 -29.83
C VAL A 696 5.49 15.85 -30.29
N ILE A 697 4.26 16.36 -30.34
CA ILE A 697 3.10 15.60 -30.84
C ILE A 697 3.31 15.23 -32.31
N GLN A 698 3.69 16.20 -33.15
CA GLN A 698 3.92 15.95 -34.58
C GLN A 698 5.01 14.89 -34.81
N ALA A 699 6.16 15.03 -34.16
CA ALA A 699 7.26 14.08 -34.27
C ALA A 699 6.87 12.67 -33.78
N THR A 700 6.05 12.57 -32.73
CA THR A 700 5.54 11.29 -32.21
C THR A 700 4.60 10.62 -33.20
N ILE A 701 3.66 11.37 -33.80
CA ILE A 701 2.77 10.85 -34.84
C ILE A 701 3.59 10.32 -36.02
N VAL A 702 4.56 11.09 -36.53
CA VAL A 702 5.42 10.67 -37.63
C VAL A 702 6.20 9.40 -37.29
N ARG A 703 6.74 9.29 -36.06
CA ARG A 703 7.47 8.09 -35.60
C ARG A 703 6.57 6.85 -35.58
N ILE A 704 5.36 6.97 -35.04
CA ILE A 704 4.38 5.87 -34.98
C ILE A 704 3.98 5.46 -36.39
N MET A 705 3.61 6.42 -37.24
CA MET A 705 3.17 6.18 -38.62
C MET A 705 4.28 5.57 -39.48
N LYS A 706 5.52 6.02 -39.31
CA LYS A 706 6.69 5.44 -40.01
C LYS A 706 6.89 3.96 -39.67
N ALA A 707 6.67 3.57 -38.42
CA ALA A 707 6.82 2.20 -37.94
C ALA A 707 5.64 1.30 -38.34
N ARG A 708 4.41 1.81 -38.24
CA ARG A 708 3.17 1.03 -38.44
C ARG A 708 2.68 1.04 -39.89
N LYS A 709 3.13 2.00 -40.70
CA LYS A 709 2.76 2.27 -42.10
C LYS A 709 1.32 2.70 -42.31
N THR A 710 0.36 2.01 -41.71
CA THR A 710 -1.06 2.35 -41.73
C THR A 710 -1.67 2.24 -40.34
N MET A 711 -2.56 3.17 -39.99
CA MET A 711 -3.21 3.16 -38.68
C MET A 711 -4.55 3.90 -38.72
N LYS A 712 -5.53 3.40 -37.97
CA LYS A 712 -6.80 4.09 -37.76
C LYS A 712 -6.65 5.25 -36.78
N ASN A 713 -7.50 6.27 -36.90
CA ASN A 713 -7.46 7.49 -36.11
C ASN A 713 -7.52 7.23 -34.60
N GLN A 714 -8.46 6.39 -34.12
CA GLN A 714 -8.62 6.15 -32.68
C GLN A 714 -7.43 5.41 -32.05
N PRO A 715 -6.91 4.30 -32.64
CA PRO A 715 -5.66 3.69 -32.20
C PRO A 715 -4.46 4.64 -32.23
N LEU A 716 -4.34 5.48 -33.28
CA LEU A 716 -3.26 6.45 -33.38
C LEU A 716 -3.30 7.46 -32.22
N ILE A 717 -4.47 8.01 -31.93
CA ILE A 717 -4.65 8.92 -30.79
C ILE A 717 -4.26 8.23 -29.48
N GLN A 718 -4.70 6.99 -29.25
CA GLN A 718 -4.36 6.25 -28.03
C GLN A 718 -2.85 5.96 -27.91
N GLU A 719 -2.18 5.57 -29.00
CA GLU A 719 -0.74 5.28 -28.98
C GLU A 719 0.09 6.57 -28.81
N VAL A 720 -0.34 7.70 -29.38
CA VAL A 720 0.24 9.03 -29.15
C VAL A 720 0.11 9.44 -27.68
N ILE A 721 -1.08 9.32 -27.08
CA ILE A 721 -1.31 9.64 -25.66
C ILE A 721 -0.39 8.77 -24.80
N SER A 722 -0.31 7.47 -25.07
CA SER A 722 0.53 6.53 -24.32
C SER A 722 2.01 6.94 -24.33
N GLN A 723 2.58 7.24 -25.50
CA GLN A 723 3.99 7.63 -25.61
C GLN A 723 4.31 9.00 -25.00
N ILE A 724 3.37 9.95 -25.00
CA ILE A 724 3.60 11.33 -24.53
C ILE A 724 3.27 11.50 -23.05
N SER A 725 2.40 10.67 -22.48
CA SER A 725 1.89 10.77 -21.10
C SER A 725 2.95 10.87 -20.00
N GLN A 726 4.18 10.40 -20.25
CA GLN A 726 5.30 10.53 -19.33
C GLN A 726 5.84 11.96 -19.19
N ARG A 727 5.59 12.82 -20.18
CA ARG A 727 6.07 14.22 -20.25
C ARG A 727 4.96 15.22 -19.93
N PHE A 728 3.78 15.04 -20.54
CA PHE A 728 2.59 15.86 -20.30
C PHE A 728 1.33 15.10 -20.73
N ALA A 729 0.15 15.61 -20.35
CA ALA A 729 -1.14 15.06 -20.77
C ALA A 729 -1.62 15.75 -22.07
N PRO A 730 -1.46 15.13 -23.27
CA PRO A 730 -1.87 15.77 -24.52
C PRO A 730 -3.39 15.82 -24.65
N LYS A 731 -3.94 16.98 -25.06
CA LYS A 731 -5.37 17.12 -25.32
C LYS A 731 -5.69 16.56 -26.71
N ILE A 732 -6.80 15.82 -26.82
CA ILE A 732 -7.26 15.24 -28.10
C ILE A 732 -7.38 16.30 -29.23
N PRO A 733 -7.89 17.52 -29.00
CA PRO A 733 -7.92 18.57 -30.01
C PRO A 733 -6.53 18.92 -30.59
N ASP A 734 -5.49 18.93 -29.75
CA ASP A 734 -4.12 19.27 -30.18
C ASP A 734 -3.53 18.15 -31.05
N ILE A 735 -3.81 16.89 -30.71
CA ILE A 735 -3.44 15.74 -31.54
C ILE A 735 -4.11 15.80 -32.91
N LYS A 736 -5.42 16.11 -32.95
CA LYS A 736 -6.16 16.26 -34.23
C LYS A 736 -5.56 17.38 -35.09
N LYS A 737 -5.29 18.54 -34.50
CA LYS A 737 -4.65 19.66 -35.20
C LYS A 737 -3.25 19.30 -35.72
N ALA A 738 -2.50 18.49 -34.96
CA ALA A 738 -1.20 17.98 -35.41
C ALA A 738 -1.34 16.99 -36.59
N ILE A 739 -2.34 16.11 -36.59
CA ILE A 739 -2.66 15.23 -37.72
C ILE A 739 -3.00 16.05 -38.96
N ASP A 740 -3.85 17.07 -38.83
CA ASP A 740 -4.22 17.96 -39.95
C ASP A 740 -2.99 18.66 -40.54
N THR A 741 -2.10 19.16 -39.67
CA THR A 741 -0.84 19.78 -40.12
C THR A 741 0.07 18.78 -40.84
N LEU A 742 0.09 17.50 -40.42
CA LEU A 742 0.92 16.47 -41.03
C LEU A 742 0.34 15.95 -42.36
N LEU A 743 -0.98 15.99 -42.52
CA LEU A 743 -1.66 15.77 -43.80
C LEU A 743 -1.31 16.88 -44.80
N GLU A 744 -1.39 18.15 -44.37
CA GLU A 744 -1.03 19.31 -45.19
C GLU A 744 0.45 19.30 -45.63
N LYS A 745 1.33 18.79 -44.75
CA LYS A 745 2.76 18.64 -45.02
C LYS A 745 3.13 17.34 -45.73
N GLU A 746 2.15 16.53 -46.14
CA GLU A 746 2.34 15.27 -46.87
C GLU A 746 3.23 14.23 -46.14
N TYR A 747 3.28 14.26 -44.80
CA TYR A 747 3.94 13.20 -44.03
C TYR A 747 3.06 11.95 -43.91
N ILE A 748 1.75 12.15 -43.94
CA ILE A 748 0.72 11.12 -43.90
C ILE A 748 -0.40 11.48 -44.89
N GLU A 749 -1.15 10.49 -45.34
CA GLU A 749 -2.34 10.66 -46.20
C GLU A 749 -3.51 9.83 -45.69
N ARG A 750 -4.72 10.09 -46.21
CA ARG A 750 -5.88 9.24 -45.93
C ARG A 750 -5.92 8.11 -46.95
N VAL A 751 -6.13 6.89 -46.49
CA VAL A 751 -6.25 5.73 -47.38
C VAL A 751 -7.55 5.80 -48.18
N ASP A 752 -7.45 5.61 -49.49
CA ASP A 752 -8.58 5.65 -50.41
C ASP A 752 -9.76 4.78 -49.94
N GLY A 753 -10.96 5.36 -49.95
CA GLY A 753 -12.19 4.70 -49.52
C GLY A 753 -12.45 4.69 -48.01
N THR A 754 -11.53 5.21 -47.17
CA THR A 754 -11.73 5.27 -45.71
C THR A 754 -11.42 6.67 -45.15
N ARG A 755 -12.33 7.25 -44.35
CA ARG A 755 -12.13 8.59 -43.76
C ARG A 755 -11.30 8.57 -42.47
N ASP A 756 -11.14 7.40 -41.86
CA ASP A 756 -10.60 7.18 -40.51
C ASP A 756 -9.23 6.47 -40.51
N THR A 757 -8.68 6.12 -41.66
CA THR A 757 -7.40 5.40 -41.76
C THR A 757 -6.35 6.27 -42.45
N PHE A 758 -5.19 6.37 -41.81
CA PHE A 758 -4.05 7.12 -42.32
C PHE A 758 -2.97 6.16 -42.82
N ALA A 759 -2.24 6.55 -43.86
CA ALA A 759 -1.03 5.91 -44.37
C ALA A 759 0.15 6.88 -44.26
N TYR A 760 1.35 6.33 -44.07
CA TYR A 760 2.61 7.08 -44.05
C TYR A 760 3.17 7.22 -45.47
N VAL A 761 3.54 8.44 -45.86
CA VAL A 761 3.86 8.80 -47.27
C VAL A 761 5.35 9.07 -47.50
N ALA A 762 6.10 9.43 -46.44
CA ALA A 762 7.47 9.93 -46.53
C ALA A 762 8.59 8.87 -46.45
#